data_AF-A0A9W9MD06-F1
#
_entry.id   AF-A0A9W9MD06-F1
#
_cell.length_a   1.000
_cell.length_b   1.000
_cell.length_c   1.000
_cell.angle_alpha   90.00
_cell.angle_beta   90.00
_cell.angle_gamma   90.00
#
_symmetry.space_group_name_H-M   'P 1'
#
loop_
_entity.id
_entity.type
_entity.pdbx_description
1 polymer ?
#
loop_
_entity_poly.entity_id
_entity_poly.type
_entity_poly.pdbx_seq_one_letter_code
_entity_poly.pdbx_strand_id
1 'polypeptide(L)'
;MFMLRNVGKMIFGDTSKESIIEIPQGQLYLVRPLSPKGFSELIFKDAAATIRRTGQEYQYQLVIQRAYEEGEEDLAEDEDEQGAGDILDKDEKVFLLDQSLHFRSEVREGGTKILAWDDLSGDEGDLFEFICDPSVASEKVATFEIAALQCQYERKFRRPGQQATEAELQEFSYQEEKPIPSASPLASPTMKSPTSGDSAAAMAEEVKYAQSKGKGKGKGKPDEIYETPTAAPPSTPAPESKEQLAKETAELHLYDFSTGTFIMQDDGVVATVSEVGSWQYWLQISGNDKDWMGQAVVADINPVFNFEYISFIFNQFAQDGSVYSWLLRFKDQASLERFQQGIMQALWEQLNELKWTKAKESDRDYVLEAFQDLTMEDAPDMPEEEEEEAESEDESQDDGQRSEHYDSDEEEEDVQLKDADGNVNSQLAVGFKNDRSFVVRGSKIGVFKHTTNNNLEFSTNISKVETPKGKLFSPKKVMLHAEDRNLILQNGDDPNSLFRMDIETGKVVDEWKVHDDIKVETFGPESKFSQLTAAQPFVGASSNALYRIDPRVSGNKMVDADLKQYASKNDFSALATTEKGYIAVASNKGDIRMFDRLGINAKTHIPALGEAIIGLDVSADGRWVLATCRTYLLLIDAEQKDGKNEGKLGFEKPFSKDSKPQPRRLGLQPAHVAQFQHETKQPLSFTQARFNTGVDSEETSIITSTGPFIITWSMKKVLAGRKDPYTIKRYEENVMADNFRFNSDKNVIVALPNEVNMVAKRSFQKPTRESIAGPVTPARKSGGRWSNLRKEDIVNSPY
;
A
#
# COMPACT_ATOMS: atom_id res chain seq x y z
N MET A 1 14.62 -33.84 -20.41
CA MET A 1 14.66 -34.41 -21.77
C MET A 1 13.54 -33.73 -22.53
N PHE A 2 13.82 -32.55 -23.07
CA PHE A 2 12.82 -31.70 -23.72
C PHE A 2 12.43 -32.33 -25.07
N MET A 3 11.15 -32.64 -25.26
CA MET A 3 10.66 -33.14 -26.55
C MET A 3 10.56 -31.97 -27.53
N LEU A 4 11.64 -31.68 -28.26
CA LEU A 4 11.55 -31.02 -29.57
C LEU A 4 10.95 -32.02 -30.57
N ARG A 5 9.64 -32.21 -30.53
CA ARG A 5 8.91 -32.89 -31.61
C ARG A 5 8.53 -31.86 -32.65
N ASN A 6 8.93 -32.14 -33.88
CA ASN A 6 8.52 -31.49 -35.13
C ASN A 6 6.99 -31.32 -35.22
N VAL A 7 6.44 -30.21 -34.70
CA VAL A 7 5.06 -29.77 -34.96
C VAL A 7 5.04 -28.56 -35.91
N GLY A 8 6.16 -28.22 -36.56
CA GLY A 8 6.23 -27.09 -37.51
C GLY A 8 5.83 -27.39 -38.95
N LYS A 9 5.00 -28.42 -39.26
CA LYS A 9 4.77 -28.81 -40.67
C LYS A 9 3.35 -29.06 -41.16
N MET A 10 2.29 -28.78 -40.40
CA MET A 10 0.93 -29.07 -40.91
C MET A 10 -0.20 -28.10 -40.58
N ILE A 11 0.03 -26.96 -39.95
CA ILE A 11 -1.01 -25.94 -39.74
C ILE A 11 -0.32 -24.58 -39.91
N PHE A 12 -0.92 -23.66 -40.68
CA PHE A 12 -0.34 -22.41 -41.22
C PHE A 12 0.53 -22.57 -42.47
N GLY A 13 -0.13 -22.49 -43.63
CA GLY A 13 0.53 -22.25 -44.90
C GLY A 13 0.96 -20.79 -45.00
N ASP A 14 2.27 -20.55 -44.99
CA ASP A 14 2.88 -19.47 -45.74
C ASP A 14 4.28 -19.91 -46.22
N THR A 15 4.40 -20.23 -47.51
CA THR A 15 5.65 -20.65 -48.17
C THR A 15 6.63 -19.48 -48.40
N SER A 16 6.40 -18.31 -47.80
CA SER A 16 7.18 -17.09 -48.04
C SER A 16 8.33 -16.82 -47.05
N LYS A 17 8.50 -17.63 -46.00
CA LYS A 17 9.49 -17.40 -44.92
C LYS A 17 10.46 -18.59 -44.77
N GLU A 18 11.42 -18.70 -45.68
CA GLU A 18 12.48 -19.72 -45.62
C GLU A 18 13.54 -19.33 -44.56
N SER A 19 13.77 -20.19 -43.56
CA SER A 19 14.84 -20.03 -42.55
C SER A 19 16.21 -20.32 -43.16
N ILE A 20 17.17 -19.42 -42.93
CA ILE A 20 18.55 -19.51 -43.40
C ILE A 20 19.42 -20.25 -42.38
N ILE A 21 19.31 -19.86 -41.11
CA ILE A 21 20.04 -20.46 -39.98
C ILE A 21 19.31 -20.16 -38.67
N GLU A 22 19.46 -21.06 -37.69
CA GLU A 22 18.78 -20.99 -36.40
C GLU A 22 19.68 -21.43 -35.25
N ILE A 23 19.68 -20.69 -34.14
CA ILE A 23 20.19 -21.08 -32.83
C ILE A 23 18.99 -21.49 -31.97
N PRO A 24 18.86 -22.77 -31.57
CA PRO A 24 17.60 -23.32 -31.07
C PRO A 24 17.32 -22.98 -29.60
N GLN A 25 18.33 -22.57 -28.84
CA GLN A 25 18.24 -22.33 -27.39
C GLN A 25 19.18 -21.20 -26.95
N GLY A 26 18.63 -20.28 -26.18
CA GLY A 26 19.32 -19.16 -25.58
C GLY A 26 18.36 -18.27 -24.81
N GLN A 27 18.87 -17.14 -24.33
CA GLN A 27 18.12 -16.19 -23.53
C GLN A 27 18.27 -14.80 -24.16
N LEU A 28 17.17 -14.06 -24.26
CA LEU A 28 17.17 -12.70 -24.78
C LEU A 28 17.12 -11.69 -23.64
N TYR A 29 18.06 -10.76 -23.64
CA TYR A 29 18.11 -9.61 -22.76
C TYR A 29 18.04 -8.31 -23.55
N LEU A 30 17.49 -7.28 -22.94
CA LEU A 30 17.63 -5.88 -23.36
C LEU A 30 18.54 -5.17 -22.36
N VAL A 31 19.71 -4.75 -22.82
CA VAL A 31 20.72 -4.08 -22.01
C VAL A 31 20.58 -2.58 -22.23
N ARG A 32 20.40 -1.83 -21.14
CA ARG A 32 20.25 -0.38 -21.14
C ARG A 32 21.32 0.26 -20.26
N PRO A 33 22.56 0.46 -20.77
CA PRO A 33 23.70 0.88 -19.96
C PRO A 33 23.52 2.25 -19.28
N LEU A 34 22.61 3.09 -19.79
CA LEU A 34 22.32 4.44 -19.29
C LEU A 34 20.95 4.53 -18.58
N SER A 35 20.22 3.42 -18.44
CA SER A 35 18.87 3.45 -17.87
C SER A 35 18.89 3.46 -16.34
N PRO A 36 18.16 4.38 -15.69
CA PRO A 36 17.97 4.37 -14.25
C PRO A 36 17.00 3.26 -13.77
N LYS A 37 16.31 2.58 -14.69
CA LYS A 37 15.32 1.52 -14.40
C LYS A 37 15.92 0.12 -14.30
N GLY A 38 17.22 -0.02 -14.51
CA GLY A 38 17.93 -1.31 -14.48
C GLY A 38 18.86 -1.49 -15.68
N PHE A 39 20.02 -2.09 -15.43
CA PHE A 39 21.09 -2.25 -16.42
C PHE A 39 20.74 -3.25 -17.54
N SER A 40 19.99 -4.29 -17.22
CA SER A 40 19.59 -5.33 -18.17
C SER A 40 18.25 -5.95 -17.77
N GLU A 41 17.36 -6.14 -18.73
CA GLU A 41 16.04 -6.75 -18.59
C GLU A 41 16.04 -8.09 -19.32
N LEU A 42 15.66 -9.18 -18.65
CA LEU A 42 15.49 -10.49 -19.31
C LEU A 42 14.13 -10.49 -20.04
N ILE A 43 14.16 -10.50 -21.37
CA ILE A 43 12.97 -10.49 -22.22
C ILE A 43 12.43 -11.93 -22.40
N PHE A 44 13.29 -12.86 -22.77
CA PHE A 44 12.92 -14.27 -22.94
C PHE A 44 13.91 -15.19 -22.22
N LYS A 45 13.40 -15.94 -21.24
CA LYS A 45 14.18 -16.91 -20.46
C LYS A 45 14.63 -18.11 -21.30
N ASP A 46 13.78 -18.56 -22.21
CA ASP A 46 14.02 -19.65 -23.14
C ASP A 46 13.56 -19.20 -24.53
N ALA A 47 14.49 -19.08 -25.48
CA ALA A 47 14.22 -18.57 -26.82
C ALA A 47 15.12 -19.19 -27.90
N ALA A 48 14.65 -19.12 -29.15
CA ALA A 48 15.40 -19.47 -30.35
C ALA A 48 15.64 -18.22 -31.21
N ALA A 49 16.84 -18.08 -31.76
CA ALA A 49 17.21 -17.00 -32.68
C ALA A 49 17.30 -17.53 -34.12
N THR A 50 16.60 -16.91 -35.07
CA THR A 50 16.50 -17.36 -36.46
C THR A 50 16.74 -16.21 -37.43
N ILE A 51 17.53 -16.46 -38.48
CA ILE A 51 17.61 -15.56 -39.65
C ILE A 51 16.72 -16.12 -40.75
N ARG A 52 15.75 -15.33 -41.24
CA ARG A 52 14.81 -15.75 -42.29
C ARG A 52 14.76 -14.79 -43.47
N ARG A 53 14.43 -15.34 -44.65
CA ARG A 53 14.09 -14.56 -45.85
C ARG A 53 12.73 -13.88 -45.67
N THR A 54 12.61 -12.69 -46.26
CA THR A 54 11.32 -12.04 -46.45
C THR A 54 10.84 -12.23 -47.89
N GLY A 55 9.60 -11.83 -48.19
CA GLY A 55 9.09 -11.82 -49.56
C GLY A 55 9.75 -10.81 -50.50
N GLN A 56 10.72 -10.00 -50.04
CA GLN A 56 11.46 -9.03 -50.84
C GLN A 56 12.92 -9.46 -51.02
N GLU A 57 13.44 -9.35 -52.25
CA GLU A 57 14.85 -9.67 -52.54
C GLU A 57 15.80 -8.78 -51.73
N TYR A 58 16.87 -9.39 -51.22
CA TYR A 58 17.89 -8.74 -50.38
C TYR A 58 17.34 -8.15 -49.07
N GLN A 59 16.23 -8.70 -48.57
CA GLN A 59 15.66 -8.32 -47.29
C GLN A 59 15.49 -9.54 -46.38
N TYR A 60 16.10 -9.44 -45.21
CA TYR A 60 16.26 -10.51 -44.24
C TYR A 60 15.86 -10.03 -42.85
N GLN A 61 15.34 -10.93 -42.03
CA GLN A 61 14.93 -10.65 -40.65
C GLN A 61 15.69 -11.54 -39.68
N LEU A 62 16.18 -10.95 -38.58
CA LEU A 62 16.56 -11.65 -37.36
C LEU A 62 15.33 -11.74 -36.46
N VAL A 63 15.00 -12.94 -36.01
CA VAL A 63 13.79 -13.24 -35.26
C VAL A 63 14.19 -13.95 -33.98
N ILE A 64 13.72 -13.45 -32.84
CA ILE A 64 13.87 -14.12 -31.55
C ILE A 64 12.48 -14.56 -31.09
N GLN A 65 12.29 -15.87 -30.92
CA GLN A 65 11.01 -16.47 -30.57
C GLN A 65 11.10 -17.16 -29.20
N ARG A 66 10.13 -16.91 -28.33
CA ARG A 66 10.02 -17.58 -27.02
C ARG A 66 9.73 -19.08 -27.19
N ALA A 67 10.31 -19.92 -26.33
CA ALA A 67 10.03 -21.35 -26.23
C ALA A 67 9.21 -21.64 -24.96
N TYR A 68 8.07 -22.32 -25.07
CA TYR A 68 7.20 -22.69 -23.93
C TYR A 68 7.73 -23.92 -23.18
N GLU A 69 7.46 -23.99 -21.87
CA GLU A 69 7.71 -25.18 -21.04
C GLU A 69 6.48 -26.11 -21.04
N GLU A 70 6.68 -27.43 -20.98
CA GLU A 70 5.62 -28.46 -21.10
C GLU A 70 4.56 -28.28 -20.01
N GLY A 71 3.38 -27.73 -20.36
CA GLY A 71 2.27 -27.41 -19.45
C GLY A 71 1.73 -25.97 -19.52
N GLU A 72 2.36 -25.07 -20.28
CA GLU A 72 1.82 -23.71 -20.54
C GLU A 72 0.81 -23.64 -21.71
N GLU A 73 0.68 -24.71 -22.52
CA GLU A 73 -0.20 -24.72 -23.72
C GLU A 73 -1.70 -24.56 -23.37
N ASP A 74 -2.14 -24.96 -22.17
CA ASP A 74 -3.57 -24.94 -21.77
C ASP A 74 -4.09 -23.53 -21.38
N LEU A 75 -3.21 -22.53 -21.22
CA LEU A 75 -3.61 -21.16 -20.84
C LEU A 75 -3.75 -20.20 -22.03
N ALA A 76 -3.23 -20.59 -23.20
CA ALA A 76 -3.31 -19.76 -24.41
C ALA A 76 -4.55 -20.05 -25.27
N GLU A 77 -5.14 -21.26 -25.18
CA GLU A 77 -6.29 -21.65 -26.00
C GLU A 77 -7.63 -21.00 -25.58
N ASP A 78 -7.71 -20.39 -24.38
CA ASP A 78 -8.94 -19.75 -23.88
C ASP A 78 -9.09 -18.25 -24.27
N GLU A 79 -8.09 -17.64 -24.94
CA GLU A 79 -8.14 -16.22 -25.39
C GLU A 79 -8.41 -16.03 -26.90
N ASP A 80 -8.67 -17.11 -27.64
CA ASP A 80 -8.72 -17.14 -29.12
C ASP A 80 -10.01 -16.56 -29.77
N GLU A 81 -10.65 -15.54 -29.17
CA GLU A 81 -11.81 -14.88 -29.80
C GLU A 81 -11.73 -13.35 -29.98
N GLN A 82 -10.56 -12.72 -29.82
CA GLN A 82 -10.36 -11.33 -30.24
C GLN A 82 -8.93 -11.02 -30.73
N GLY A 83 -8.78 -10.82 -32.04
CA GLY A 83 -7.69 -10.02 -32.62
C GLY A 83 -6.36 -10.75 -32.84
N ALA A 84 -6.24 -11.49 -33.94
CA ALA A 84 -5.01 -12.16 -34.42
C ALA A 84 -3.81 -11.23 -34.77
N GLY A 85 -3.81 -9.96 -34.33
CA GLY A 85 -2.73 -8.99 -34.52
C GLY A 85 -1.87 -8.76 -33.28
N ASP A 86 -2.45 -8.81 -32.07
CA ASP A 86 -1.76 -8.37 -30.83
C ASP A 86 -0.99 -9.50 -30.11
N ILE A 87 -1.24 -10.77 -30.44
CA ILE A 87 -0.56 -11.91 -29.82
C ILE A 87 0.86 -12.11 -30.39
N LEU A 88 1.07 -11.78 -31.68
CA LEU A 88 2.35 -12.03 -32.36
C LEU A 88 3.50 -11.16 -31.81
N ASP A 89 3.20 -9.97 -31.28
CA ASP A 89 4.23 -9.05 -30.74
C ASP A 89 4.65 -9.37 -29.29
N LYS A 90 3.91 -10.25 -28.59
CA LYS A 90 4.22 -10.68 -27.21
C LYS A 90 5.28 -11.79 -27.16
N ASP A 91 5.29 -12.71 -28.13
CA ASP A 91 6.16 -13.91 -28.12
C ASP A 91 7.23 -13.95 -29.24
N GLU A 92 7.24 -12.99 -30.16
CA GLU A 92 8.23 -12.85 -31.24
C GLU A 92 8.83 -11.43 -31.25
N LYS A 93 10.17 -11.32 -31.28
CA LYS A 93 10.88 -10.05 -31.57
C LYS A 93 11.53 -10.13 -32.95
N VAL A 94 11.19 -9.19 -33.83
CA VAL A 94 11.65 -9.17 -35.23
C VAL A 94 12.48 -7.93 -35.52
N PHE A 95 13.69 -8.15 -36.02
CA PHE A 95 14.64 -7.10 -36.40
C PHE A 95 15.01 -7.23 -37.87
N LEU A 96 15.06 -6.10 -38.57
CA LEU A 96 15.49 -6.06 -39.96
C LEU A 96 17.01 -6.08 -40.04
N LEU A 97 17.62 -7.09 -40.68
CA LEU A 97 19.08 -7.20 -40.83
C LEU A 97 19.65 -6.12 -41.76
N ASP A 98 19.80 -4.92 -41.22
CA ASP A 98 20.42 -3.74 -41.84
C ASP A 98 21.78 -3.44 -41.19
N GLN A 99 22.64 -2.69 -41.89
CA GLN A 99 23.93 -2.25 -41.33
C GLN A 99 23.76 -1.42 -40.05
N SER A 100 22.63 -0.73 -39.89
CA SER A 100 22.36 0.10 -38.71
C SER A 100 22.21 -0.69 -37.42
N LEU A 101 21.95 -2.01 -37.47
CA LEU A 101 21.84 -2.85 -36.27
C LEU A 101 23.16 -3.07 -35.54
N HIS A 102 24.31 -2.80 -36.18
CA HIS A 102 25.64 -3.10 -35.63
C HIS A 102 25.73 -4.49 -34.96
N PHE A 103 25.33 -5.52 -35.71
CA PHE A 103 25.30 -6.90 -35.23
C PHE A 103 26.71 -7.39 -34.90
N ARG A 104 26.87 -7.99 -33.72
CA ARG A 104 28.15 -8.39 -33.13
C ARG A 104 28.05 -9.78 -32.49
N SER A 105 29.15 -10.52 -32.47
CA SER A 105 29.29 -11.74 -31.68
C SER A 105 30.53 -11.68 -30.77
N GLU A 106 30.43 -12.26 -29.58
CA GLU A 106 31.53 -12.33 -28.62
C GLU A 106 31.51 -13.67 -27.87
N VAL A 107 32.71 -14.14 -27.49
CA VAL A 107 32.89 -15.28 -26.57
C VAL A 107 33.56 -14.76 -25.30
N ARG A 108 32.83 -14.73 -24.18
CA ARG A 108 33.31 -14.18 -22.89
C ARG A 108 34.23 -15.15 -22.14
N GLU A 109 34.96 -14.62 -21.14
CA GLU A 109 35.74 -15.42 -20.18
C GLU A 109 34.82 -16.42 -19.46
N GLY A 110 35.00 -17.72 -19.76
CA GLY A 110 34.10 -18.80 -19.30
C GLY A 110 33.47 -19.60 -20.44
N GLY A 111 33.61 -19.17 -21.70
CA GLY A 111 33.14 -19.89 -22.88
C GLY A 111 31.69 -19.61 -23.28
N THR A 112 31.03 -18.65 -22.62
CA THR A 112 29.69 -18.17 -22.95
C THR A 112 29.70 -17.43 -24.29
N LYS A 113 28.74 -17.74 -25.17
CA LYS A 113 28.66 -17.22 -26.54
C LYS A 113 27.49 -16.27 -26.66
N ILE A 114 27.74 -15.10 -27.19
CA ILE A 114 26.78 -13.98 -27.16
C ILE A 114 26.65 -13.40 -28.56
N LEU A 115 25.42 -13.07 -28.93
CA LEU A 115 25.07 -12.26 -30.08
C LEU A 115 24.46 -10.95 -29.58
N ALA A 116 24.84 -9.80 -30.14
CA ALA A 116 24.30 -8.51 -29.74
C ALA A 116 24.04 -7.59 -30.94
N TRP A 117 23.07 -6.70 -30.81
CA TRP A 117 22.73 -5.69 -31.81
C TRP A 117 22.05 -4.48 -31.14
N ASP A 118 22.17 -3.31 -31.75
CA ASP A 118 21.64 -2.07 -31.20
C ASP A 118 20.10 -2.04 -31.23
N ASP A 119 19.50 -1.47 -30.18
CA ASP A 119 18.07 -1.17 -30.16
C ASP A 119 17.81 0.14 -30.90
N LEU A 120 17.39 0.02 -32.16
CA LEU A 120 17.05 1.17 -33.01
C LEU A 120 15.80 1.94 -32.57
N SER A 121 15.04 1.41 -31.62
CA SER A 121 13.85 2.05 -31.03
C SER A 121 14.05 2.58 -29.61
N GLY A 122 15.20 2.27 -28.99
CA GLY A 122 15.54 2.62 -27.61
C GLY A 122 16.34 3.92 -27.47
N ASP A 123 16.86 4.16 -26.27
CA ASP A 123 17.74 5.30 -25.98
C ASP A 123 19.16 5.07 -26.52
N GLU A 124 19.95 6.14 -26.65
CA GLU A 124 21.31 6.06 -27.20
C GLU A 124 22.20 5.11 -26.36
N GLY A 125 22.59 3.98 -26.94
CA GLY A 125 23.44 2.97 -26.29
C GLY A 125 22.69 1.72 -25.80
N ASP A 126 21.37 1.66 -25.96
CA ASP A 126 20.57 0.45 -25.70
C ASP A 126 20.85 -0.63 -26.77
N LEU A 127 20.94 -1.88 -26.32
CA LEU A 127 21.21 -3.03 -27.19
C LEU A 127 20.55 -4.30 -26.69
N PHE A 128 20.24 -5.20 -27.61
CA PHE A 128 19.80 -6.56 -27.28
C PHE A 128 21.01 -7.47 -27.13
N GLU A 129 20.99 -8.35 -26.12
CA GLU A 129 21.98 -9.40 -25.89
C GLU A 129 21.28 -10.77 -25.92
N PHE A 130 21.63 -11.63 -26.88
CA PHE A 130 21.18 -13.01 -26.93
C PHE A 130 22.31 -13.94 -26.45
N ILE A 131 22.13 -14.51 -25.26
CA ILE A 131 23.07 -15.45 -24.65
C ILE A 131 22.73 -16.86 -25.15
N CYS A 132 23.63 -17.46 -25.92
CA CYS A 132 23.43 -18.81 -26.43
C CYS A 132 23.59 -19.85 -25.30
N ASP A 133 22.74 -20.88 -25.28
CA ASP A 133 22.86 -21.98 -24.35
C ASP A 133 24.24 -22.69 -24.50
N PRO A 134 24.87 -23.17 -23.41
CA PRO A 134 26.16 -23.85 -23.47
C PRO A 134 26.20 -25.07 -24.42
N SER A 135 25.05 -25.70 -24.69
CA SER A 135 24.93 -26.83 -25.62
C SER A 135 25.09 -26.43 -27.10
N VAL A 136 24.95 -25.16 -27.46
CA VAL A 136 25.09 -24.67 -28.83
C VAL A 136 26.57 -24.68 -29.25
N ALA A 137 26.91 -25.38 -30.32
CA ALA A 137 28.30 -25.46 -30.82
C ALA A 137 28.85 -24.09 -31.26
N SER A 138 30.12 -23.78 -30.97
CA SER A 138 30.74 -22.48 -31.34
C SER A 138 30.80 -22.27 -32.85
N GLU A 139 31.01 -23.34 -33.62
CA GLU A 139 30.96 -23.30 -35.08
C GLU A 139 29.60 -22.84 -35.60
N LYS A 140 28.52 -23.19 -34.89
CA LYS A 140 27.16 -22.79 -35.24
C LYS A 140 26.91 -21.30 -35.01
N VAL A 141 27.44 -20.74 -33.91
CA VAL A 141 27.38 -19.30 -33.62
C VAL A 141 28.20 -18.51 -34.66
N ALA A 142 29.41 -18.98 -34.99
CA ALA A 142 30.23 -18.36 -36.03
C ALA A 142 29.56 -18.39 -37.42
N THR A 143 28.89 -19.50 -37.76
CA THR A 143 28.11 -19.59 -39.00
C THR A 143 26.91 -18.65 -39.00
N PHE A 144 26.28 -18.44 -37.83
CA PHE A 144 25.17 -17.51 -37.65
C PHE A 144 25.60 -16.06 -37.86
N GLU A 145 26.76 -15.68 -37.32
CA GLU A 145 27.36 -14.36 -37.54
C GLU A 145 27.69 -14.13 -39.02
N ILE A 146 28.37 -15.08 -39.68
CA ILE A 146 28.69 -14.97 -41.12
C ILE A 146 27.40 -14.81 -41.95
N ALA A 147 26.33 -15.54 -41.62
CA ALA A 147 25.05 -15.41 -42.29
C ALA A 147 24.44 -14.01 -42.10
N ALA A 148 24.52 -13.43 -40.90
CA ALA A 148 24.06 -12.07 -40.63
C ALA A 148 24.84 -11.04 -41.46
N LEU A 149 26.17 -11.14 -41.51
CA LEU A 149 27.05 -10.25 -42.29
C LEU A 149 26.74 -10.35 -43.79
N GLN A 150 26.57 -11.57 -44.32
CA GLN A 150 26.17 -11.77 -45.71
C GLN A 150 24.81 -11.12 -45.99
N CYS A 151 23.81 -11.30 -45.12
CA CYS A 151 22.51 -10.66 -45.26
C CYS A 151 22.59 -9.12 -45.28
N GLN A 152 23.44 -8.51 -44.44
CA GLN A 152 23.67 -7.06 -44.43
C GLN A 152 24.39 -6.58 -45.70
N TYR A 153 25.39 -7.34 -46.19
CA TYR A 153 26.06 -7.07 -47.48
C TYR A 153 25.07 -7.10 -48.64
N GLU A 154 24.27 -8.17 -48.72
CA GLU A 154 23.27 -8.37 -49.76
C GLU A 154 22.28 -7.20 -49.80
N ARG A 155 21.83 -6.74 -48.63
CA ARG A 155 20.91 -5.61 -48.50
C ARG A 155 21.53 -4.28 -48.94
N LYS A 156 22.77 -3.99 -48.52
CA LYS A 156 23.48 -2.73 -48.84
C LYS A 156 23.82 -2.63 -50.33
N PHE A 157 24.35 -3.71 -50.92
CA PHE A 157 24.89 -3.69 -52.28
C PHE A 157 23.95 -4.28 -53.33
N ARG A 158 22.84 -4.92 -52.93
CA ARG A 158 21.88 -5.60 -53.81
C ARG A 158 22.55 -6.62 -54.73
N ARG A 159 23.46 -7.41 -54.16
CA ARG A 159 24.25 -8.46 -54.81
C ARG A 159 24.24 -9.73 -53.97
N PRO A 160 24.35 -10.94 -54.55
CA PRO A 160 24.41 -12.18 -53.76
C PRO A 160 25.64 -12.24 -52.84
N GLY A 161 25.46 -12.67 -51.60
CA GLY A 161 26.51 -12.70 -50.56
C GLY A 161 27.62 -13.70 -50.85
N GLN A 162 27.36 -14.68 -51.73
CA GLN A 162 28.36 -15.64 -52.23
C GLN A 162 29.48 -14.99 -53.07
N GLN A 163 29.28 -13.75 -53.53
CA GLN A 163 30.26 -12.99 -54.31
C GLN A 163 31.01 -11.96 -53.47
N ALA A 164 30.67 -11.81 -52.18
CA ALA A 164 31.33 -10.89 -51.29
C ALA A 164 32.76 -11.36 -51.01
N THR A 165 33.72 -10.45 -51.13
CA THR A 165 35.10 -10.69 -50.67
C THR A 165 35.18 -10.55 -49.16
N GLU A 166 36.19 -11.19 -48.54
CA GLU A 166 36.43 -11.08 -47.09
C GLU A 166 36.50 -9.63 -46.62
N ALA A 167 37.16 -8.77 -47.40
CA ALA A 167 37.29 -7.34 -47.10
C ALA A 167 35.93 -6.59 -47.14
N GLU A 168 34.99 -7.02 -47.99
CA GLU A 168 33.66 -6.43 -48.07
C GLU A 168 32.73 -6.90 -46.94
N LEU A 169 32.88 -8.14 -46.47
CA LEU A 169 32.16 -8.64 -45.29
C LEU A 169 32.69 -8.00 -44.00
N GLN A 170 33.99 -7.68 -43.96
CA GLN A 170 34.62 -7.00 -42.84
C GLN A 170 34.08 -5.57 -42.61
N GLU A 171 33.48 -4.92 -43.64
CA GLU A 171 32.78 -3.63 -43.47
C GLU A 171 31.58 -3.70 -42.51
N PHE A 172 31.06 -4.90 -42.25
CA PHE A 172 29.91 -5.15 -41.37
C PHE A 172 30.34 -5.80 -40.05
N SER A 173 31.64 -5.98 -39.84
CA SER A 173 32.20 -6.53 -38.60
C SER A 173 32.51 -5.39 -37.62
N TYR A 174 31.60 -5.16 -36.67
CA TYR A 174 31.70 -4.07 -35.68
C TYR A 174 32.47 -4.45 -34.40
N GLN A 175 33.42 -5.38 -34.51
CA GLN A 175 34.21 -5.90 -33.37
C GLN A 175 35.14 -4.85 -32.71
N GLU A 176 35.39 -3.70 -33.36
CA GLU A 176 36.20 -2.60 -32.82
C GLU A 176 35.40 -1.58 -31.98
N GLU A 177 34.07 -1.73 -31.90
CA GLU A 177 33.22 -0.86 -31.08
C GLU A 177 33.31 -1.16 -29.58
N LYS A 178 32.68 -0.32 -28.74
CA LYS A 178 32.70 -0.48 -27.28
C LYS A 178 32.30 -1.92 -26.89
N PRO A 179 32.98 -2.53 -25.90
CA PRO A 179 32.74 -3.92 -25.51
C PRO A 179 31.28 -4.14 -25.10
N ILE A 180 30.73 -5.32 -25.41
CA ILE A 180 29.32 -5.65 -25.16
C ILE A 180 29.10 -5.72 -23.63
N PRO A 181 28.34 -4.78 -23.03
CA PRO A 181 28.04 -4.77 -21.60
C PRO A 181 27.32 -6.06 -21.19
N SER A 182 27.66 -6.63 -20.02
CA SER A 182 27.22 -7.97 -19.62
C SER A 182 25.82 -8.03 -19.02
N ALA A 183 24.90 -8.73 -19.68
CA ALA A 183 23.51 -8.90 -19.23
C ALA A 183 23.28 -9.96 -18.12
N SER A 184 24.32 -10.61 -17.57
CA SER A 184 24.09 -11.75 -16.65
C SER A 184 24.87 -11.77 -15.31
N PRO A 185 24.26 -12.36 -14.27
CA PRO A 185 24.69 -12.31 -12.87
C PRO A 185 25.66 -13.45 -12.56
N LEU A 186 26.96 -13.15 -12.49
CA LEU A 186 27.90 -14.11 -11.93
C LEU A 186 27.86 -14.01 -10.40
N ALA A 187 27.46 -15.13 -9.78
CA ALA A 187 27.63 -15.52 -8.38
C ALA A 187 27.64 -14.37 -7.38
N SER A 188 26.55 -14.25 -6.59
CA SER A 188 26.42 -13.35 -5.44
C SER A 188 27.79 -12.85 -4.99
N PRO A 189 28.22 -11.62 -5.37
CA PRO A 189 29.17 -10.97 -4.51
C PRO A 189 28.43 -11.01 -3.18
N THR A 190 29.02 -11.63 -2.15
CA THR A 190 28.65 -11.38 -0.75
C THR A 190 28.24 -9.93 -0.73
N MET A 191 26.93 -9.66 -0.61
CA MET A 191 26.40 -8.33 -0.88
C MET A 191 27.25 -7.43 -0.01
N LYS A 192 28.13 -6.64 -0.64
CA LYS A 192 28.75 -5.58 0.10
C LYS A 192 27.56 -4.68 0.30
N SER A 193 27.11 -4.59 1.56
CA SER A 193 26.12 -3.61 1.98
C SER A 193 26.43 -2.30 1.23
N PRO A 194 25.42 -1.67 0.61
CA PRO A 194 25.63 -0.49 -0.23
C PRO A 194 26.58 0.49 0.45
N THR A 195 27.54 1.06 -0.26
CA THR A 195 28.43 2.02 0.39
C THR A 195 27.73 3.37 0.50
N SER A 196 28.18 4.22 1.41
CA SER A 196 27.74 5.61 1.47
C SER A 196 28.07 6.41 0.19
N GLY A 197 28.86 5.89 -0.75
CA GLY A 197 28.99 6.50 -2.07
C GLY A 197 27.84 6.10 -3.00
N ASP A 198 27.51 4.81 -3.03
CA ASP A 198 26.53 4.23 -3.95
C ASP A 198 25.12 4.78 -3.69
N SER A 199 24.70 4.81 -2.42
CA SER A 199 23.37 5.34 -2.09
C SER A 199 23.27 6.85 -2.33
N ALA A 200 24.39 7.59 -2.43
CA ALA A 200 24.40 9.06 -2.58
C ALA A 200 24.23 9.41 -4.05
N ALA A 201 24.87 8.62 -4.91
CA ALA A 201 24.68 8.68 -6.34
C ALA A 201 23.21 8.39 -6.72
N ALA A 202 22.61 7.34 -6.13
CA ALA A 202 21.21 6.99 -6.39
C ALA A 202 20.22 8.11 -6.01
N MET A 203 20.36 8.67 -4.80
CA MET A 203 19.55 9.82 -4.35
C MET A 203 19.75 11.06 -5.23
N ALA A 204 20.97 11.34 -5.67
CA ALA A 204 21.27 12.48 -6.52
C ALA A 204 20.62 12.36 -7.92
N GLU A 205 20.53 11.14 -8.46
CA GLU A 205 19.83 10.88 -9.72
C GLU A 205 18.30 11.01 -9.56
N GLU A 206 17.71 10.55 -8.46
CA GLU A 206 16.29 10.77 -8.18
C GLU A 206 15.93 12.26 -8.09
N VAL A 207 16.77 13.07 -7.45
CA VAL A 207 16.58 14.53 -7.37
C VAL A 207 16.61 15.17 -8.77
N LYS A 208 17.55 14.75 -9.65
CA LYS A 208 17.61 15.24 -11.03
C LYS A 208 16.38 14.84 -11.84
N TYR A 209 15.91 13.61 -11.66
CA TYR A 209 14.71 13.10 -12.32
C TYR A 209 13.45 13.86 -11.88
N ALA A 210 13.26 14.09 -10.58
CA ALA A 210 12.15 14.86 -10.04
C ALA A 210 12.12 16.31 -10.56
N GLN A 211 13.30 16.96 -10.65
CA GLN A 211 13.43 18.30 -11.22
C GLN A 211 13.13 18.35 -12.73
N SER A 212 13.31 17.25 -13.46
CA SER A 212 13.03 17.17 -14.89
C SER A 212 11.53 17.03 -15.21
N LYS A 213 10.76 16.33 -14.36
CA LYS A 213 9.29 16.16 -14.51
C LYS A 213 8.49 17.43 -14.19
N GLY A 214 9.03 18.35 -13.37
CA GLY A 214 8.36 19.62 -13.00
C GLY A 214 8.19 20.64 -14.13
N LYS A 215 8.66 20.37 -15.36
CA LYS A 215 8.54 21.26 -16.54
C LYS A 215 7.50 20.80 -17.56
N GLY A 216 6.43 20.15 -17.12
CA GLY A 216 5.23 19.91 -17.93
C GLY A 216 4.48 21.22 -18.23
N LYS A 217 4.14 21.47 -19.49
CA LYS A 217 3.48 22.70 -19.98
C LYS A 217 2.03 22.85 -19.46
N GLY A 218 1.85 23.35 -18.24
CA GLY A 218 0.60 23.93 -17.76
C GLY A 218 0.69 25.45 -17.73
N LYS A 219 -0.04 26.17 -18.60
CA LYS A 219 -0.20 27.63 -18.52
C LYS A 219 -1.19 27.98 -17.40
N GLY A 220 -0.75 27.87 -16.15
CA GLY A 220 -1.37 28.51 -14.98
C GLY A 220 -0.32 29.35 -14.28
N LYS A 221 -0.64 30.59 -13.90
CA LYS A 221 0.28 31.39 -13.07
C LYS A 221 0.41 30.68 -11.71
N PRO A 222 1.63 30.39 -11.22
CA PRO A 222 1.82 29.91 -9.85
C PRO A 222 1.33 31.00 -8.88
N ASP A 223 0.59 30.62 -7.84
CA ASP A 223 0.26 31.51 -6.75
C ASP A 223 1.54 31.95 -6.01
N GLU A 224 1.67 33.27 -5.78
CA GLU A 224 2.87 33.98 -5.27
C GLU A 224 3.26 33.66 -3.80
N ILE A 225 2.80 32.56 -3.19
CA ILE A 225 2.96 32.36 -1.73
C ILE A 225 4.21 31.51 -1.35
N TYR A 226 4.84 30.77 -2.28
CA TYR A 226 5.86 29.77 -1.88
C TYR A 226 7.11 29.69 -2.77
N GLU A 227 7.84 30.81 -2.95
CA GLU A 227 9.17 30.80 -3.60
C GLU A 227 10.36 30.62 -2.62
N THR A 228 10.12 30.46 -1.31
CA THR A 228 11.20 30.29 -0.32
C THR A 228 11.44 28.81 0.03
N PRO A 229 12.69 28.30 -0.05
CA PRO A 229 13.05 26.96 0.41
C PRO A 229 12.65 26.72 1.87
N THR A 230 12.28 25.47 2.19
CA THR A 230 11.91 25.07 3.54
C THR A 230 13.09 25.30 4.49
N ALA A 231 12.96 26.28 5.38
CA ALA A 231 14.00 26.60 6.36
C ALA A 231 13.90 25.69 7.58
N ALA A 232 15.05 25.21 8.06
CA ALA A 232 15.13 24.40 9.27
C ALA A 232 14.63 25.18 10.50
N PRO A 233 13.76 24.59 11.34
CA PRO A 233 13.33 25.21 12.59
C PRO A 233 14.48 25.35 13.60
N PRO A 234 14.35 26.23 14.60
CA PRO A 234 15.33 26.31 15.68
C PRO A 234 15.35 25.02 16.51
N SER A 235 16.56 24.58 16.90
CA SER A 235 16.73 23.40 17.76
C SER A 235 16.22 23.67 19.17
N THR A 236 15.51 22.68 19.74
CA THR A 236 15.22 22.67 21.18
C THR A 236 16.45 22.12 21.92
N PRO A 237 16.93 22.77 23.00
CA PRO A 237 18.09 22.29 23.75
C PRO A 237 17.80 20.94 24.42
N ALA A 238 18.79 20.05 24.41
CA ALA A 238 18.67 18.75 25.05
C ALA A 238 18.56 18.88 26.58
N PRO A 239 17.62 18.15 27.22
CA PRO A 239 17.59 18.01 28.67
C PRO A 239 18.84 17.27 29.21
N GLU A 240 19.03 17.29 30.52
CA GLU A 240 20.14 16.56 31.16
C GLU A 240 20.00 15.04 30.92
N SER A 241 20.97 14.48 30.20
CA SER A 241 21.02 13.06 29.86
C SER A 241 21.43 12.22 31.09
N LYS A 242 20.71 11.12 31.33
CA LYS A 242 21.05 10.12 32.34
C LYS A 242 21.82 8.95 31.74
N GLU A 243 21.34 8.45 30.60
CA GLU A 243 21.90 7.30 29.90
C GLU A 243 21.86 7.58 28.40
N GLN A 244 22.91 7.17 27.68
CA GLN A 244 22.98 7.31 26.23
C GLN A 244 22.71 5.95 25.59
N LEU A 245 21.69 5.86 24.74
CA LEU A 245 21.26 4.62 24.08
C LEU A 245 21.96 4.42 22.73
N ALA A 246 22.11 5.50 21.95
CA ALA A 246 22.84 5.46 20.68
C ALA A 246 23.54 6.79 20.41
N LYS A 247 24.65 6.74 19.68
CA LYS A 247 25.37 7.92 19.18
C LYS A 247 26.14 7.55 17.92
N GLU A 248 25.73 8.11 16.79
CA GLU A 248 26.31 7.80 15.49
C GLU A 248 26.48 9.08 14.66
N THR A 249 27.41 9.04 13.71
CA THR A 249 27.65 10.13 12.75
C THR A 249 26.90 9.89 11.46
N ALA A 250 26.32 10.95 10.89
CA ALA A 250 25.50 10.87 9.69
C ALA A 250 25.54 12.19 8.89
N GLU A 251 25.07 12.14 7.64
CA GLU A 251 24.70 13.33 6.87
C GLU A 251 23.24 13.70 7.19
N LEU A 252 22.92 14.98 7.21
CA LEU A 252 21.59 15.50 7.53
C LEU A 252 20.94 16.13 6.31
N HIS A 253 19.73 15.70 5.98
CA HIS A 253 18.92 16.23 4.90
C HIS A 253 17.54 16.65 5.41
N LEU A 254 16.98 17.71 4.85
CA LEU A 254 15.65 18.23 5.15
C LEU A 254 14.77 18.11 3.92
N TYR A 255 13.56 17.58 4.10
CA TYR A 255 12.56 17.53 3.04
C TYR A 255 12.07 18.94 2.72
N ASP A 256 12.13 19.30 1.44
CA ASP A 256 11.62 20.56 0.95
C ASP A 256 10.29 20.38 0.22
N PHE A 257 9.25 21.04 0.73
CA PHE A 257 7.88 20.93 0.20
C PHE A 257 7.73 21.52 -1.22
N SER A 258 8.62 22.45 -1.61
CA SER A 258 8.55 23.10 -2.92
C SER A 258 9.08 22.20 -4.04
N THR A 259 10.16 21.46 -3.77
CA THR A 259 10.79 20.54 -4.72
C THR A 259 10.30 19.10 -4.57
N GLY A 260 9.72 18.73 -3.43
CA GLY A 260 9.29 17.37 -3.14
C GLY A 260 10.46 16.40 -2.88
N THR A 261 11.63 16.91 -2.47
CA THR A 261 12.85 16.11 -2.32
C THR A 261 13.63 16.45 -1.04
N PHE A 262 14.51 15.54 -0.60
CA PHE A 262 15.40 15.77 0.54
C PHE A 262 16.66 16.53 0.13
N ILE A 263 16.85 17.72 0.70
CA ILE A 263 17.98 18.61 0.43
C ILE A 263 18.98 18.54 1.59
N MET A 264 20.25 18.24 1.28
CA MET A 264 21.33 18.19 2.27
C MET A 264 21.50 19.53 2.99
N GLN A 265 21.61 19.47 4.31
CA GLN A 265 21.79 20.62 5.19
C GLN A 265 23.19 20.65 5.82
N ASP A 266 23.73 19.47 6.15
CA ASP A 266 25.05 19.30 6.80
C ASP A 266 25.60 17.91 6.44
N ASP A 267 26.88 17.83 6.10
CA ASP A 267 27.57 16.60 5.68
C ASP A 267 28.17 15.82 6.87
N GLY A 268 28.10 16.37 8.08
CA GLY A 268 28.70 15.75 9.26
C GLY A 268 28.00 16.15 10.56
N VAL A 269 26.91 15.45 10.88
CA VAL A 269 26.20 15.58 12.15
C VAL A 269 26.40 14.39 13.07
N VAL A 270 26.21 14.62 14.37
CA VAL A 270 26.17 13.58 15.41
C VAL A 270 24.74 13.45 15.90
N ALA A 271 24.11 12.31 15.63
CA ALA A 271 22.79 11.96 16.13
C ALA A 271 22.93 11.17 17.42
N THR A 272 22.34 11.67 18.52
CA THR A 272 22.43 11.08 19.85
C THR A 272 21.03 10.81 20.40
N VAL A 273 20.81 9.57 20.88
CA VAL A 273 19.59 9.16 21.57
C VAL A 273 19.91 8.97 23.05
N SER A 274 19.21 9.68 23.92
CA SER A 274 19.43 9.63 25.37
C SER A 274 18.15 9.47 26.17
N GLU A 275 18.26 8.86 27.34
CA GLU A 275 17.24 8.92 28.39
C GLU A 275 17.42 10.22 29.18
N VAL A 276 16.32 10.97 29.33
CA VAL A 276 16.27 12.20 30.15
C VAL A 276 15.50 12.01 31.46
N GLY A 277 14.93 10.82 31.67
CA GLY A 277 14.27 10.37 32.90
C GLY A 277 12.75 10.33 32.80
N SER A 278 12.09 9.73 33.79
CA SER A 278 10.62 9.59 33.83
C SER A 278 10.04 8.95 32.55
N TRP A 279 10.72 7.96 31.98
CA TRP A 279 10.36 7.30 30.71
C TRP A 279 10.36 8.24 29.49
N GLN A 280 11.06 9.37 29.59
CA GLN A 280 11.27 10.28 28.48
C GLN A 280 12.66 10.07 27.88
N TYR A 281 12.69 10.10 26.56
CA TYR A 281 13.87 9.93 25.74
C TYR A 281 13.98 11.08 24.76
N TRP A 282 15.19 11.39 24.34
CA TRP A 282 15.50 12.55 23.54
C TRP A 282 16.38 12.17 22.36
N LEU A 283 16.04 12.69 21.18
CA LEU A 283 16.87 12.65 19.99
C LEU A 283 17.45 14.04 19.77
N GLN A 284 18.78 14.14 19.82
CA GLN A 284 19.53 15.35 19.54
C GLN A 284 20.38 15.16 18.29
N ILE A 285 20.33 16.13 17.37
CA ILE A 285 21.17 16.19 16.17
C ILE A 285 22.01 17.46 16.23
N SER A 286 23.32 17.27 16.38
CA SER A 286 24.28 18.36 16.54
C SER A 286 25.28 18.34 15.38
N GLY A 287 25.43 19.48 14.70
CA GLY A 287 26.51 19.71 13.74
C GLY A 287 27.74 20.30 14.43
N ASN A 288 28.76 20.66 13.64
CA ASN A 288 29.99 21.25 14.18
C ASN A 288 29.78 22.67 14.72
N ASP A 289 28.92 23.45 14.05
CA ASP A 289 28.75 24.88 14.34
C ASP A 289 27.48 25.20 15.15
N LYS A 290 26.47 24.32 15.10
CA LYS A 290 25.18 24.52 15.76
C LYS A 290 24.45 23.19 16.01
N ASP A 291 23.49 23.24 16.93
CA ASP A 291 22.47 22.20 17.05
C ASP A 291 21.41 22.38 15.95
N TRP A 292 21.13 21.32 15.20
CA TRP A 292 20.15 21.33 14.11
C TRP A 292 18.75 21.06 14.62
N MET A 293 18.59 20.03 15.45
CA MET A 293 17.32 19.76 16.10
C MET A 293 17.47 18.96 17.40
N GLY A 294 16.47 19.10 18.25
CA GLY A 294 16.26 18.29 19.43
C GLY A 294 14.77 18.04 19.60
N GLN A 295 14.37 16.80 19.86
CA GLN A 295 12.99 16.46 20.18
C GLN A 295 12.87 15.25 21.09
N ALA A 296 11.71 15.11 21.73
CA ALA A 296 11.37 13.90 22.46
C ALA A 296 11.16 12.72 21.50
N VAL A 297 11.64 11.54 21.88
CA VAL A 297 11.38 10.30 21.14
C VAL A 297 10.02 9.76 21.59
N VAL A 298 9.01 10.04 20.78
CA VAL A 298 7.62 9.61 20.97
C VAL A 298 7.10 8.99 19.68
N ALA A 299 5.98 8.27 19.74
CA ALA A 299 5.49 7.49 18.61
C ALA A 299 5.21 8.31 17.33
N ASP A 300 4.92 9.61 17.48
CA ASP A 300 4.68 10.52 16.36
C ASP A 300 5.95 10.80 15.53
N ILE A 301 7.14 10.41 16.00
CA ILE A 301 8.42 10.54 15.26
C ILE A 301 8.40 9.83 13.90
N ASN A 302 7.49 8.86 13.71
CA ASN A 302 7.28 8.10 12.47
C ASN A 302 8.60 7.59 11.85
N PRO A 303 9.28 6.64 12.53
CA PRO A 303 10.60 6.19 12.12
C PRO A 303 10.52 5.29 10.89
N VAL A 304 11.25 5.63 9.83
CA VAL A 304 11.39 4.81 8.61
C VAL A 304 12.87 4.55 8.36
N PHE A 305 13.27 3.28 8.36
CA PHE A 305 14.65 2.86 8.05
C PHE A 305 14.69 2.28 6.65
N ASN A 306 15.60 2.80 5.83
CA ASN A 306 15.88 2.28 4.51
C ASN A 306 17.32 1.79 4.46
N PHE A 307 17.48 0.48 4.35
CA PHE A 307 18.78 -0.20 4.38
C PHE A 307 19.52 -0.14 3.03
N GLU A 308 18.77 0.01 1.94
CA GLU A 308 19.34 0.23 0.60
C GLU A 308 20.04 1.59 0.49
N TYR A 309 19.40 2.64 1.02
CA TYR A 309 19.97 3.98 1.06
C TYR A 309 20.78 4.28 2.31
N ILE A 310 20.85 3.33 3.25
CA ILE A 310 21.46 3.46 4.58
C ILE A 310 21.02 4.76 5.26
N SER A 311 19.70 4.93 5.35
CA SER A 311 19.08 6.16 5.83
C SER A 311 17.95 5.92 6.81
N PHE A 312 17.74 6.91 7.65
CA PHE A 312 16.67 6.98 8.64
C PHE A 312 15.88 8.27 8.39
N ILE A 313 14.61 8.12 8.04
CA ILE A 313 13.68 9.20 7.79
C ILE A 313 12.71 9.30 8.98
N PHE A 314 12.46 10.51 9.43
CA PHE A 314 11.60 10.74 10.59
C PHE A 314 10.99 12.15 10.58
N ASN A 315 9.94 12.34 11.38
CA ASN A 315 9.26 13.62 11.54
C ASN A 315 9.75 14.37 12.79
N GLN A 316 9.97 15.68 12.63
CA GLN A 316 10.23 16.62 13.73
C GLN A 316 9.03 17.52 13.96
N PHE A 317 8.62 17.66 15.22
CA PHE A 317 7.56 18.58 15.64
C PHE A 317 8.17 19.84 16.27
N ALA A 318 8.05 20.97 15.59
CA ALA A 318 8.52 22.26 16.09
C ALA A 318 7.53 22.86 17.09
N GLN A 319 7.99 23.81 17.91
CA GLN A 319 7.18 24.43 18.97
C GLN A 319 5.98 25.25 18.44
N ASP A 320 6.04 25.67 17.19
CA ASP A 320 4.96 26.37 16.48
C ASP A 320 3.89 25.40 15.93
N GLY A 321 4.06 24.09 16.13
CA GLY A 321 3.18 23.04 15.60
C GLY A 321 3.49 22.65 14.15
N SER A 322 4.54 23.20 13.54
CA SER A 322 4.99 22.81 12.20
C SER A 322 5.70 21.45 12.25
N VAL A 323 5.48 20.63 11.21
CA VAL A 323 6.12 19.32 11.08
C VAL A 323 7.08 19.33 9.91
N TYR A 324 8.29 18.83 10.16
CA TYR A 324 9.37 18.72 9.18
C TYR A 324 9.75 17.25 9.01
N SER A 325 10.11 16.85 7.80
CA SER A 325 10.66 15.51 7.56
C SER A 325 12.17 15.61 7.39
N TRP A 326 12.90 14.90 8.22
CA TRP A 326 14.36 14.84 8.19
C TRP A 326 14.82 13.47 7.75
N LEU A 327 16.01 13.43 7.15
CA LEU A 327 16.68 12.21 6.77
C LEU A 327 18.12 12.25 7.30
N LEU A 328 18.48 11.22 8.07
CA LEU A 328 19.84 10.93 8.49
C LEU A 328 20.40 9.81 7.63
N ARG A 329 21.55 10.03 7.01
CA ARG A 329 22.21 9.03 6.17
C ARG A 329 23.52 8.60 6.83
N PHE A 330 23.69 7.31 7.04
CA PHE A 330 24.83 6.76 7.78
C PHE A 330 25.91 6.24 6.82
N LYS A 331 27.13 6.09 7.35
CA LYS A 331 28.26 5.63 6.53
C LYS A 331 28.14 4.16 6.11
N ASP A 332 27.54 3.34 6.97
CA ASP A 332 27.41 1.90 6.79
C ASP A 332 26.20 1.34 7.53
N GLN A 333 25.80 0.14 7.13
CA GLN A 333 24.66 -0.58 7.69
C GLN A 333 24.81 -0.85 9.19
N ALA A 334 26.01 -1.14 9.69
CA ALA A 334 26.21 -1.43 11.10
C ALA A 334 25.98 -0.19 11.99
N SER A 335 26.30 1.01 11.51
CA SER A 335 25.95 2.28 12.15
C SER A 335 24.44 2.51 12.13
N LEU A 336 23.76 2.23 11.02
CA LEU A 336 22.30 2.31 10.93
C LEU A 336 21.62 1.36 11.93
N GLU A 337 22.05 0.10 12.00
CA GLU A 337 21.50 -0.92 12.91
C GLU A 337 21.68 -0.53 14.39
N ARG A 338 22.85 -0.03 14.78
CA ARG A 338 23.09 0.46 16.15
C ARG A 338 22.19 1.66 16.48
N PHE A 339 22.01 2.57 15.52
CA PHE A 339 21.13 3.71 15.71
C PHE A 339 19.66 3.29 15.78
N GLN A 340 19.22 2.38 14.90
CA GLN A 340 17.88 1.77 14.92
C GLN A 340 17.60 1.12 16.27
N GLN A 341 18.52 0.29 16.79
CA GLN A 341 18.37 -0.35 18.09
C GLN A 341 18.15 0.67 19.20
N GLY A 342 18.92 1.78 19.21
CA GLY A 342 18.78 2.84 20.21
C GLY A 342 17.44 3.60 20.13
N ILE A 343 17.00 3.98 18.93
CA ILE A 343 15.70 4.66 18.72
C ILE A 343 14.54 3.71 19.06
N MET A 344 14.59 2.45 18.62
CA MET A 344 13.55 1.46 18.88
C MET A 344 13.46 1.11 20.37
N GLN A 345 14.60 0.96 21.04
CA GLN A 345 14.61 0.77 22.49
C GLN A 345 13.98 1.97 23.20
N ALA A 346 14.35 3.20 22.82
CA ALA A 346 13.78 4.41 23.40
C ALA A 346 12.25 4.47 23.23
N LEU A 347 11.74 4.22 22.03
CA LEU A 347 10.30 4.18 21.76
C LEU A 347 9.58 3.09 22.57
N TRP A 348 10.16 1.90 22.63
CA TRP A 348 9.55 0.80 23.36
C TRP A 348 9.51 1.06 24.87
N GLU A 349 10.61 1.53 25.46
CA GLU A 349 10.66 1.87 26.90
C GLU A 349 9.71 3.03 27.24
N GLN A 350 9.60 4.03 26.35
CA GLN A 350 8.67 5.16 26.50
C GLN A 350 7.21 4.71 26.48
N LEU A 351 6.84 3.79 25.59
CA LEU A 351 5.47 3.32 25.42
C LEU A 351 5.04 2.33 26.50
N ASN A 352 5.95 1.46 26.93
CA ASN A 352 5.64 0.39 27.89
C ASN A 352 5.91 0.78 29.34
N GLU A 353 6.54 1.93 29.58
CA GLU A 353 6.98 2.39 30.91
C GLU A 353 7.74 1.30 31.68
N LEU A 354 8.52 0.50 30.94
CA LEU A 354 9.28 -0.62 31.44
C LEU A 354 10.67 -0.57 30.84
N LYS A 355 11.70 -0.78 31.69
CA LYS A 355 13.08 -0.87 31.20
C LYS A 355 13.25 -2.09 30.31
N TRP A 356 13.93 -1.92 29.18
CA TRP A 356 14.20 -2.95 28.20
C TRP A 356 14.85 -4.18 28.83
N THR A 357 15.78 -3.96 29.76
CA THR A 357 16.47 -5.02 30.52
C THR A 357 15.57 -5.85 31.42
N LYS A 358 14.37 -5.36 31.76
CA LYS A 358 13.36 -6.08 32.57
C LYS A 358 12.34 -6.84 31.72
N ALA A 359 12.24 -6.55 30.42
CA ALA A 359 11.40 -7.32 29.50
C ALA A 359 11.90 -8.77 29.40
N LYS A 360 11.06 -9.73 28.99
CA LYS A 360 11.57 -11.09 28.74
C LYS A 360 12.49 -11.07 27.52
N GLU A 361 13.58 -11.83 27.57
CA GLU A 361 14.53 -11.93 26.44
C GLU A 361 13.81 -12.31 25.14
N SER A 362 12.93 -13.31 25.19
CA SER A 362 12.08 -13.71 24.05
C SER A 362 11.20 -12.60 23.47
N ASP A 363 10.77 -11.66 24.31
CA ASP A 363 9.92 -10.56 23.88
C ASP A 363 10.79 -9.42 23.31
N ARG A 364 11.99 -9.22 23.85
CA ARG A 364 12.99 -8.28 23.30
C ARG A 364 13.45 -8.69 21.92
N ASP A 365 13.81 -9.96 21.75
CA ASP A 365 14.27 -10.50 20.47
C ASP A 365 13.16 -10.34 19.42
N TYR A 366 11.94 -10.74 19.76
CA TYR A 366 10.78 -10.59 18.88
C TYR A 366 10.50 -9.13 18.51
N VAL A 367 10.60 -8.19 19.46
CA VAL A 367 10.40 -6.76 19.19
C VAL A 367 11.49 -6.23 18.26
N LEU A 368 12.77 -6.59 18.46
CA LEU A 368 13.87 -6.17 17.58
C LEU A 368 13.74 -6.74 16.17
N GLU A 369 13.44 -8.04 16.06
CA GLU A 369 13.22 -8.71 14.77
C GLU A 369 12.00 -8.14 14.05
N ALA A 370 10.89 -7.94 14.77
CA ALA A 370 9.71 -7.32 14.20
C ALA A 370 10.04 -5.94 13.64
N PHE A 371 10.88 -5.14 14.32
CA PHE A 371 11.36 -3.84 13.82
C PHE A 371 12.32 -3.91 12.64
N GLN A 372 13.03 -5.03 12.45
CA GLN A 372 13.90 -5.25 11.28
C GLN A 372 13.09 -5.58 10.03
N ASP A 373 12.03 -6.38 10.13
CA ASP A 373 11.13 -6.70 9.00
C ASP A 373 10.12 -5.58 8.68
N LEU A 374 10.15 -4.46 9.43
CA LEU A 374 9.40 -3.23 9.05
C LEU A 374 10.10 -2.41 7.96
N THR A 375 11.24 -2.86 7.48
CA THR A 375 12.00 -2.16 6.44
C THR A 375 11.35 -2.41 5.10
N MET A 376 11.05 -1.34 4.37
CA MET A 376 10.75 -1.45 2.94
C MET A 376 12.01 -2.00 2.27
N GLU A 377 12.07 -3.31 2.06
CA GLU A 377 12.95 -3.92 1.07
C GLU A 377 12.29 -3.70 -0.29
N ASP A 378 12.97 -2.97 -1.18
CA ASP A 378 12.46 -2.68 -2.50
C ASP A 378 12.35 -3.97 -3.32
N ALA A 379 11.12 -4.39 -3.61
CA ALA A 379 10.87 -5.36 -4.67
C ALA A 379 11.11 -4.69 -6.04
N PRO A 380 11.66 -5.40 -7.04
CA PRO A 380 11.90 -4.83 -8.37
C PRO A 380 10.62 -4.25 -8.97
N ASP A 381 10.72 -3.06 -9.57
CA ASP A 381 9.62 -2.36 -10.24
C ASP A 381 9.05 -3.22 -11.38
N MET A 382 7.96 -3.94 -11.12
CA MET A 382 7.11 -4.46 -12.19
C MET A 382 6.29 -3.30 -12.78
N PRO A 383 6.22 -3.16 -14.13
CA PRO A 383 5.56 -2.05 -14.78
C PRO A 383 4.13 -1.86 -14.24
N GLU A 384 3.80 -0.62 -13.87
CA GLU A 384 2.49 -0.24 -13.35
C GLU A 384 1.36 -0.36 -14.39
N GLU A 385 1.71 -0.52 -15.68
CA GLU A 385 0.78 -0.48 -16.81
C GLU A 385 -0.21 -1.67 -16.82
N GLU A 386 0.17 -2.85 -16.35
CA GLU A 386 -0.76 -4.00 -16.30
C GLU A 386 -1.89 -3.85 -15.26
N GLU A 387 -1.73 -2.97 -14.25
CA GLU A 387 -2.75 -2.80 -13.20
C GLU A 387 -3.74 -1.67 -13.47
N GLU A 388 -3.37 -0.63 -14.24
CA GLU A 388 -4.34 0.41 -14.64
C GLU A 388 -5.38 -0.14 -15.63
N GLU A 389 -5.03 -1.13 -16.45
CA GLU A 389 -5.97 -1.72 -17.43
C GLU A 389 -7.01 -2.64 -16.79
N ALA A 390 -6.68 -3.37 -15.71
CA ALA A 390 -7.60 -4.30 -15.05
C ALA A 390 -8.74 -3.61 -14.27
N GLU A 391 -8.61 -2.33 -13.91
CA GLU A 391 -9.68 -1.55 -13.26
C GLU A 391 -10.55 -0.76 -14.26
N SER A 392 -10.33 -0.94 -15.57
CA SER A 392 -11.02 -0.19 -16.65
C SER A 392 -12.21 -0.92 -17.29
N GLU A 393 -12.90 -1.83 -16.58
CA GLU A 393 -14.18 -2.33 -17.06
C GLU A 393 -15.30 -1.27 -16.93
N ASP A 394 -15.87 -0.96 -18.10
CA ASP A 394 -16.84 0.08 -18.42
C ASP A 394 -18.14 -0.02 -17.58
N GLU A 395 -18.20 0.73 -16.47
CA GLU A 395 -19.48 1.19 -15.89
C GLU A 395 -19.64 2.69 -16.15
N SER A 396 -20.63 2.99 -17.00
CA SER A 396 -21.05 4.33 -17.42
C SER A 396 -21.06 5.34 -16.26
N GLN A 397 -20.39 6.46 -16.48
CA GLN A 397 -20.39 7.63 -15.60
C GLN A 397 -21.82 8.18 -15.43
N ASP A 398 -22.39 8.04 -14.24
CA ASP A 398 -23.33 9.02 -13.68
C ASP A 398 -22.57 9.79 -12.59
N ASP A 399 -21.92 10.88 -13.00
CA ASP A 399 -21.09 11.75 -12.15
C ASP A 399 -21.94 12.65 -11.21
N GLY A 400 -23.14 12.21 -10.89
CA GLY A 400 -24.00 12.79 -9.87
C GLY A 400 -23.62 12.27 -8.48
N GLN A 401 -22.43 12.60 -7.98
CA GLN A 401 -22.12 12.47 -6.54
C GLN A 401 -23.09 13.39 -5.78
N ARG A 402 -24.22 12.83 -5.36
CA ARG A 402 -25.23 13.55 -4.58
C ARG A 402 -24.95 13.29 -3.11
N SER A 403 -24.50 14.32 -2.40
CA SER A 403 -24.43 14.28 -0.96
C SER A 403 -25.83 14.27 -0.38
N GLU A 404 -26.08 13.35 0.55
CA GLU A 404 -27.35 13.27 1.25
C GLU A 404 -27.23 14.02 2.58
N HIS A 405 -27.98 15.12 2.68
CA HIS A 405 -28.13 15.89 3.91
C HIS A 405 -29.31 15.35 4.73
N TYR A 406 -29.26 15.57 6.04
CA TYR A 406 -30.27 15.10 6.99
C TYR A 406 -31.63 15.81 6.90
N ASP A 407 -31.83 16.73 5.96
CA ASP A 407 -32.99 17.61 5.88
C ASP A 407 -33.62 17.53 4.48
N SER A 408 -34.54 16.58 4.28
CA SER A 408 -35.34 16.49 3.04
C SER A 408 -36.82 16.77 3.25
N ASP A 409 -37.22 17.24 4.44
CA ASP A 409 -38.61 17.55 4.77
C ASP A 409 -38.68 18.89 5.54
N GLU A 410 -38.55 20.01 4.84
CA GLU A 410 -39.36 21.23 5.00
C GLU A 410 -39.02 22.22 3.87
N GLU A 411 -40.01 23.06 3.52
CA GLU A 411 -40.12 23.85 2.30
C GLU A 411 -38.84 24.62 1.89
N GLU A 412 -38.58 24.70 0.58
CA GLU A 412 -37.49 25.47 -0.04
C GLU A 412 -37.42 26.91 0.48
N GLU A 413 -36.64 27.19 1.53
CA GLU A 413 -36.01 28.49 1.81
C GLU A 413 -35.00 28.37 2.98
N ASP A 414 -33.75 28.74 2.72
CA ASP A 414 -32.56 28.80 3.59
C ASP A 414 -31.72 27.52 3.82
N VAL A 415 -30.57 27.50 3.13
CA VAL A 415 -29.43 26.59 3.26
C VAL A 415 -28.76 26.76 4.64
N GLN A 416 -29.34 26.19 5.70
CA GLN A 416 -28.66 26.06 7.00
C GLN A 416 -27.83 24.77 7.03
N LEU A 417 -26.58 24.83 6.55
CA LEU A 417 -25.63 23.70 6.50
C LEU A 417 -25.18 23.15 7.87
N LYS A 418 -25.77 23.59 8.98
CA LYS A 418 -25.42 23.16 10.35
C LYS A 418 -26.67 23.10 11.22
N ASP A 419 -27.06 21.90 11.64
CA ASP A 419 -28.02 21.72 12.73
C ASP A 419 -27.59 22.54 13.96
N ALA A 420 -28.53 23.26 14.57
CA ALA A 420 -28.30 24.04 15.79
C ALA A 420 -27.90 23.20 17.01
N ASP A 421 -28.06 21.88 16.95
CA ASP A 421 -27.85 20.93 18.06
C ASP A 421 -26.35 20.65 18.36
N GLY A 422 -25.43 20.98 17.45
CA GLY A 422 -23.98 20.80 17.62
C GLY A 422 -23.47 19.34 17.61
N ASN A 423 -24.34 18.36 17.38
CA ASN A 423 -23.97 16.95 17.27
C ASN A 423 -23.37 16.64 15.89
N VAL A 424 -22.40 15.73 15.84
CA VAL A 424 -21.78 15.23 14.61
C VAL A 424 -21.95 13.72 14.48
N ASN A 425 -21.79 13.19 13.26
CA ASN A 425 -21.75 11.76 13.01
C ASN A 425 -20.61 11.11 13.82
N SER A 426 -20.85 9.94 14.40
CA SER A 426 -19.90 9.28 15.33
C SER A 426 -19.68 7.79 15.10
N GLN A 427 -20.63 7.08 14.49
CA GLN A 427 -20.53 5.65 14.18
C GLN A 427 -21.21 5.36 12.85
N LEU A 428 -20.69 4.38 12.11
CA LEU A 428 -21.25 3.87 10.86
C LEU A 428 -21.38 2.34 10.98
N ALA A 429 -22.57 1.82 10.74
CA ALA A 429 -22.83 0.39 10.59
C ALA A 429 -23.40 0.10 9.20
N VAL A 430 -22.82 -0.88 8.50
CA VAL A 430 -23.21 -1.27 7.14
C VAL A 430 -23.98 -2.59 7.19
N GLY A 431 -25.16 -2.61 6.60
CA GLY A 431 -26.01 -3.80 6.43
C GLY A 431 -25.38 -4.80 5.47
N PHE A 432 -25.50 -6.09 5.79
CA PHE A 432 -25.00 -7.17 4.93
C PHE A 432 -26.14 -7.82 4.14
N LYS A 433 -27.37 -7.77 4.67
CA LYS A 433 -28.55 -8.38 4.07
C LYS A 433 -29.48 -7.36 3.46
N ASN A 434 -29.68 -6.26 4.17
CA ASN A 434 -30.45 -5.13 3.69
C ASN A 434 -29.45 -4.08 3.24
N ASP A 435 -29.46 -3.71 1.95
CA ASP A 435 -28.63 -2.66 1.33
C ASP A 435 -28.88 -1.29 2.00
N ARG A 436 -28.43 -1.14 3.25
CA ARG A 436 -28.68 0.00 4.12
C ARG A 436 -27.48 0.25 5.02
N SER A 437 -27.22 1.52 5.29
CA SER A 437 -26.24 1.96 6.26
C SER A 437 -26.89 2.81 7.34
N PHE A 438 -26.38 2.70 8.56
CA PHE A 438 -26.88 3.37 9.74
C PHE A 438 -25.78 4.26 10.29
N VAL A 439 -26.06 5.56 10.44
CA VAL A 439 -25.10 6.54 10.95
C VAL A 439 -25.63 7.14 12.24
N VAL A 440 -24.86 7.00 13.31
CA VAL A 440 -25.20 7.57 14.62
C VAL A 440 -24.75 9.02 14.66
N ARG A 441 -25.66 9.92 15.07
CA ARG A 441 -25.43 11.36 15.25
C ARG A 441 -26.06 11.80 16.57
N GLY A 442 -25.25 11.85 17.64
CA GLY A 442 -25.76 12.08 18.99
C GLY A 442 -26.82 11.03 19.38
N SER A 443 -28.03 11.47 19.71
CA SER A 443 -29.17 10.59 20.02
C SER A 443 -30.09 10.31 18.82
N LYS A 444 -29.64 10.55 17.59
CA LYS A 444 -30.35 10.27 16.33
C LYS A 444 -29.60 9.22 15.52
N ILE A 445 -30.29 8.44 14.69
CA ILE A 445 -29.67 7.48 13.77
C ILE A 445 -30.25 7.70 12.37
N GLY A 446 -29.42 8.17 11.44
CA GLY A 446 -29.77 8.26 10.03
C GLY A 446 -29.69 6.89 9.36
N VAL A 447 -30.68 6.59 8.52
CA VAL A 447 -30.75 5.35 7.74
C VAL A 447 -30.65 5.71 6.27
N PHE A 448 -29.64 5.17 5.60
CA PHE A 448 -29.32 5.44 4.20
C PHE A 448 -29.47 4.15 3.41
N LYS A 449 -30.29 4.15 2.36
CA LYS A 449 -30.46 3.01 1.46
C LYS A 449 -29.40 3.06 0.37
N HIS A 450 -28.84 1.91 -0.01
CA HIS A 450 -27.95 1.84 -1.17
C HIS A 450 -28.80 1.68 -2.42
N THR A 451 -28.53 2.52 -3.41
CA THR A 451 -29.22 2.49 -4.70
C THR A 451 -28.48 1.60 -5.68
N THR A 452 -29.14 1.22 -6.77
CA THR A 452 -28.52 0.44 -7.86
C THR A 452 -27.41 1.19 -8.59
N ASN A 453 -27.37 2.52 -8.48
CA ASN A 453 -26.40 3.37 -9.17
C ASN A 453 -25.19 3.70 -8.27
N ASN A 454 -24.91 2.89 -7.25
CA ASN A 454 -23.82 3.11 -6.28
C ASN A 454 -23.89 4.48 -5.55
N ASN A 455 -25.11 5.00 -5.35
CA ASN A 455 -25.38 6.18 -4.52
C ASN A 455 -26.09 5.79 -3.23
N LEU A 456 -26.02 6.66 -2.22
CA LEU A 456 -26.85 6.58 -1.01
C LEU A 456 -28.07 7.47 -1.17
N GLU A 457 -29.20 7.00 -0.67
CA GLU A 457 -30.45 7.76 -0.56
C GLU A 457 -30.83 7.80 0.92
N PHE A 458 -31.03 9.00 1.47
CA PHE A 458 -31.56 9.12 2.83
C PHE A 458 -32.97 8.52 2.89
N SER A 459 -33.15 7.50 3.72
CA SER A 459 -34.41 6.78 3.82
C SER A 459 -35.27 7.27 4.98
N THR A 460 -34.68 7.41 6.17
CA THR A 460 -35.39 7.86 7.37
C THR A 460 -34.40 8.21 8.48
N ASN A 461 -34.87 8.96 9.47
CA ASN A 461 -34.12 9.25 10.69
C ASN A 461 -34.86 8.67 11.91
N ILE A 462 -34.20 7.75 12.60
CA ILE A 462 -34.67 7.25 13.89
C ILE A 462 -34.38 8.33 14.94
N SER A 463 -35.44 9.08 15.24
CA SER A 463 -35.39 10.18 16.19
C SER A 463 -35.41 9.65 17.63
N LYS A 464 -34.54 10.20 18.49
CA LYS A 464 -34.54 9.99 19.96
C LYS A 464 -34.26 8.55 20.39
N VAL A 465 -32.99 8.15 20.31
CA VAL A 465 -32.49 6.94 20.96
C VAL A 465 -32.62 7.10 22.48
N GLU A 466 -33.63 6.46 23.04
CA GLU A 466 -33.92 6.45 24.48
C GLU A 466 -33.91 5.05 25.04
N THR A 467 -33.49 4.91 26.30
CA THR A 467 -33.66 3.67 27.05
C THR A 467 -35.15 3.31 27.17
N PRO A 468 -35.52 2.06 27.47
CA PRO A 468 -36.92 1.70 27.73
C PRO A 468 -37.58 2.49 28.86
N LYS A 469 -36.77 3.18 29.68
CA LYS A 469 -37.18 4.07 30.77
C LYS A 469 -37.35 5.55 30.32
N GLY A 470 -37.18 5.86 29.03
CA GLY A 470 -37.32 7.20 28.45
C GLY A 470 -36.11 8.13 28.64
N LYS A 471 -34.95 7.60 29.06
CA LYS A 471 -33.72 8.40 29.15
C LYS A 471 -32.99 8.40 27.80
N LEU A 472 -32.82 9.56 27.19
CA LEU A 472 -32.02 9.75 25.97
C LEU A 472 -30.54 9.43 26.22
N PHE A 473 -29.89 8.82 25.24
CA PHE A 473 -28.44 8.63 25.25
C PHE A 473 -27.86 8.64 23.83
N SER A 474 -26.54 8.88 23.74
CA SER A 474 -25.77 8.76 22.50
C SER A 474 -25.06 7.41 22.51
N PRO A 475 -25.35 6.48 21.58
CA PRO A 475 -24.66 5.19 21.51
C PRO A 475 -23.16 5.36 21.28
N LYS A 476 -22.34 4.75 22.15
CA LYS A 476 -20.87 4.75 22.00
C LYS A 476 -20.40 3.80 20.91
N LYS A 477 -21.07 2.66 20.79
CA LYS A 477 -20.81 1.61 19.80
C LYS A 477 -22.12 0.96 19.41
N VAL A 478 -22.22 0.61 18.13
CA VAL A 478 -23.39 -0.04 17.54
C VAL A 478 -22.99 -1.28 16.74
N MET A 479 -23.87 -2.26 16.68
CA MET A 479 -23.68 -3.48 15.87
C MET A 479 -25.03 -3.95 15.33
N LEU A 480 -25.09 -4.19 14.02
CA LEU A 480 -26.25 -4.82 13.40
C LEU A 480 -26.32 -6.30 13.80
N HIS A 481 -27.54 -6.79 13.99
CA HIS A 481 -27.75 -8.12 14.56
C HIS A 481 -29.03 -8.78 14.08
N ALA A 482 -28.99 -10.11 14.02
CA ALA A 482 -30.08 -10.97 13.58
C ALA A 482 -30.67 -10.53 12.24
N GLU A 483 -29.87 -10.63 11.18
CA GLU A 483 -30.27 -10.34 9.79
C GLU A 483 -30.66 -8.86 9.55
N ASP A 484 -29.88 -7.93 10.11
CA ASP A 484 -30.13 -6.48 10.04
C ASP A 484 -31.51 -6.04 10.57
N ARG A 485 -32.13 -6.84 11.44
CA ARG A 485 -33.44 -6.53 12.06
C ARG A 485 -33.30 -5.76 13.35
N ASN A 486 -32.20 -5.97 14.07
CA ASN A 486 -31.93 -5.32 15.34
C ASN A 486 -30.60 -4.55 15.27
N LEU A 487 -30.53 -3.47 16.03
CA LEU A 487 -29.32 -2.73 16.31
C LEU A 487 -29.01 -2.85 17.81
N ILE A 488 -27.85 -3.41 18.14
CA ILE A 488 -27.36 -3.48 19.52
C ILE A 488 -26.60 -2.20 19.82
N LEU A 489 -26.97 -1.51 20.89
CA LEU A 489 -26.47 -0.20 21.29
C LEU A 489 -25.78 -0.28 22.65
N GLN A 490 -24.56 0.25 22.75
CA GLN A 490 -23.85 0.44 24.01
C GLN A 490 -24.00 1.87 24.51
N ASN A 491 -24.37 2.03 25.78
CA ASN A 491 -24.45 3.32 26.44
C ASN A 491 -23.21 3.56 27.30
N GLY A 492 -22.54 4.70 27.13
CA GLY A 492 -21.36 5.06 27.95
C GLY A 492 -21.68 5.26 29.43
N ASP A 493 -22.92 5.66 29.76
CA ASP A 493 -23.37 5.87 31.15
C ASP A 493 -23.70 4.55 31.88
N ASP A 494 -23.96 3.47 31.14
CA ASP A 494 -24.30 2.15 31.69
C ASP A 494 -23.45 1.05 31.03
N PRO A 495 -22.17 0.92 31.43
CA PRO A 495 -21.22 0.02 30.78
C PRO A 495 -21.51 -1.47 31.05
N ASN A 496 -22.49 -1.80 31.88
CA ASN A 496 -22.83 -3.17 32.24
C ASN A 496 -24.08 -3.70 31.52
N SER A 497 -24.70 -2.86 30.69
CA SER A 497 -25.92 -3.19 29.96
C SER A 497 -25.77 -2.86 28.48
N LEU A 498 -26.49 -3.59 27.64
CA LEU A 498 -26.66 -3.30 26.22
C LEU A 498 -28.14 -3.09 25.92
N PHE A 499 -28.44 -2.33 24.89
CA PHE A 499 -29.81 -2.00 24.51
C PHE A 499 -30.11 -2.56 23.13
N ARG A 500 -31.24 -3.24 22.98
CA ARG A 500 -31.70 -3.73 21.67
C ARG A 500 -32.70 -2.75 21.08
N MET A 501 -32.35 -2.18 19.94
CA MET A 501 -33.26 -1.43 19.10
C MET A 501 -33.80 -2.31 17.98
N ASP A 502 -35.11 -2.30 17.81
CA ASP A 502 -35.77 -2.88 16.66
C ASP A 502 -35.77 -1.85 15.52
N ILE A 503 -35.20 -2.23 14.37
CA ILE A 503 -34.95 -1.29 13.25
C ILE A 503 -36.26 -0.96 12.51
N GLU A 504 -37.21 -1.90 12.44
CA GLU A 504 -38.49 -1.70 11.78
C GLU A 504 -39.33 -0.61 12.50
N THR A 505 -39.31 -0.63 13.84
CA THR A 505 -40.04 0.34 14.66
C THR A 505 -39.22 1.57 15.07
N GLY A 506 -37.89 1.51 14.96
CA GLY A 506 -36.96 2.56 15.38
C GLY A 506 -36.93 2.77 16.91
N LYS A 507 -37.31 1.76 17.70
CA LYS A 507 -37.42 1.89 19.17
C LYS A 507 -36.51 0.92 19.88
N VAL A 508 -35.96 1.36 21.02
CA VAL A 508 -35.28 0.47 21.96
C VAL A 508 -36.34 -0.36 22.67
N VAL A 509 -36.38 -1.65 22.34
CA VAL A 509 -37.40 -2.58 22.83
C VAL A 509 -36.95 -3.35 24.07
N ASP A 510 -35.64 -3.59 24.24
CA ASP A 510 -35.10 -4.30 25.41
C ASP A 510 -33.84 -3.64 25.99
N GLU A 511 -33.66 -3.86 27.30
CA GLU A 511 -32.45 -3.60 28.08
C GLU A 511 -31.87 -4.95 28.53
N TRP A 512 -30.64 -5.24 28.11
CA TRP A 512 -29.90 -6.47 28.41
C TRP A 512 -28.83 -6.19 29.45
N LYS A 513 -29.12 -6.52 30.71
CA LYS A 513 -28.10 -6.53 31.77
C LYS A 513 -27.12 -7.67 31.51
N VAL A 514 -25.87 -7.35 31.18
CA VAL A 514 -24.86 -8.37 30.84
C VAL A 514 -24.33 -9.01 32.11
N HIS A 515 -23.85 -8.21 33.05
CA HIS A 515 -23.35 -8.66 34.36
C HIS A 515 -23.36 -7.52 35.39
N ASP A 516 -23.35 -7.83 36.68
CA ASP A 516 -23.35 -6.83 37.76
C ASP A 516 -21.98 -6.14 37.95
N ASP A 517 -20.90 -6.91 37.91
CA ASP A 517 -19.53 -6.39 38.13
C ASP A 517 -18.64 -6.30 36.89
N ILE A 518 -19.02 -6.97 35.78
CA ILE A 518 -18.19 -7.08 34.58
C ILE A 518 -18.75 -6.13 33.53
N LYS A 519 -17.95 -5.11 33.21
CA LYS A 519 -18.27 -4.12 32.17
C LYS A 519 -18.11 -4.74 30.78
N VAL A 520 -18.94 -4.29 29.85
CA VAL A 520 -18.75 -4.50 28.43
C VAL A 520 -17.92 -3.34 27.92
N GLU A 521 -16.62 -3.54 27.73
CA GLU A 521 -15.75 -2.53 27.12
C GLU A 521 -15.96 -2.50 25.61
N THR A 522 -16.03 -3.68 24.99
CA THR A 522 -16.30 -3.82 23.57
C THR A 522 -17.02 -5.15 23.32
N PHE A 523 -17.75 -5.22 22.21
CA PHE A 523 -18.49 -6.39 21.78
C PHE A 523 -18.42 -6.52 20.25
N GLY A 524 -18.69 -7.72 19.74
CA GLY A 524 -18.66 -8.01 18.31
C GLY A 524 -19.40 -9.31 18.00
N PRO A 525 -19.60 -9.63 16.72
CA PRO A 525 -20.39 -10.79 16.32
C PRO A 525 -19.68 -12.11 16.69
N GLU A 526 -20.43 -13.20 16.81
CA GLU A 526 -19.86 -14.53 17.10
C GLU A 526 -18.91 -15.01 16.00
N SER A 527 -19.23 -14.68 14.75
CA SER A 527 -18.39 -14.85 13.56
C SER A 527 -18.52 -13.65 12.62
N LYS A 528 -17.54 -13.44 11.73
CA LYS A 528 -17.46 -12.27 10.82
C LYS A 528 -18.79 -11.99 10.09
N PHE A 529 -19.45 -13.06 9.63
CA PHE A 529 -20.71 -12.97 8.86
C PHE A 529 -21.97 -13.33 9.68
N SER A 530 -21.91 -13.38 11.01
CA SER A 530 -23.08 -13.69 11.85
C SER A 530 -24.28 -12.77 11.57
N GLN A 531 -24.03 -11.54 11.12
CA GLN A 531 -25.04 -10.56 10.73
C GLN A 531 -25.96 -11.05 9.60
N LEU A 532 -25.49 -11.96 8.73
CA LEU A 532 -26.31 -12.59 7.67
C LEU A 532 -27.31 -13.62 8.20
N THR A 533 -27.18 -14.02 9.47
CA THR A 533 -27.95 -15.10 10.08
C THR A 533 -28.81 -14.58 11.23
N ALA A 534 -29.79 -15.38 11.65
CA ALA A 534 -30.59 -15.12 12.84
C ALA A 534 -29.85 -15.44 14.17
N ALA A 535 -28.51 -15.61 14.15
CA ALA A 535 -27.71 -15.87 15.33
C ALA A 535 -28.00 -14.83 16.42
N GLN A 536 -28.24 -15.33 17.63
CA GLN A 536 -28.53 -14.52 18.82
C GLN A 536 -27.32 -14.28 19.72
N PRO A 537 -26.43 -15.27 19.96
CA PRO A 537 -25.27 -15.01 20.80
C PRO A 537 -24.23 -14.18 20.07
N PHE A 538 -23.43 -13.44 20.84
CA PHE A 538 -22.31 -12.65 20.35
C PHE A 538 -21.22 -12.56 21.43
N VAL A 539 -20.09 -11.96 21.09
CA VAL A 539 -18.90 -11.92 21.96
C VAL A 539 -18.80 -10.59 22.69
N GLY A 540 -18.55 -10.65 23.99
CA GLY A 540 -18.22 -9.49 24.83
C GLY A 540 -16.80 -9.58 25.39
N ALA A 541 -16.17 -8.42 25.54
CA ALA A 541 -14.89 -8.28 26.21
C ALA A 541 -14.97 -7.17 27.28
N SER A 542 -14.36 -7.43 28.43
CA SER A 542 -14.07 -6.43 29.47
C SER A 542 -12.57 -6.17 29.54
N SER A 543 -12.12 -5.27 30.43
CA SER A 543 -10.68 -5.02 30.65
C SER A 543 -9.86 -6.28 30.97
N ASN A 544 -10.43 -7.38 31.46
CA ASN A 544 -9.68 -8.61 31.73
C ASN A 544 -10.44 -9.91 31.46
N ALA A 545 -11.60 -9.86 30.82
CA ALA A 545 -12.42 -11.04 30.56
C ALA A 545 -12.96 -11.07 29.12
N LEU A 546 -13.17 -12.28 28.62
CA LEU A 546 -13.86 -12.58 27.38
C LEU A 546 -15.00 -13.54 27.68
N TYR A 547 -16.18 -13.29 27.11
CA TYR A 547 -17.37 -14.05 27.43
C TYR A 547 -18.38 -14.01 26.29
N ARG A 548 -19.28 -14.99 26.28
CA ARG A 548 -20.44 -15.00 25.38
C ARG A 548 -21.57 -14.21 26.03
N ILE A 549 -22.25 -13.40 25.24
CA ILE A 549 -23.50 -12.74 25.61
C ILE A 549 -24.61 -13.42 24.81
N ASP A 550 -25.61 -13.96 25.49
CA ASP A 550 -26.79 -14.54 24.85
C ASP A 550 -28.07 -13.89 25.40
N PRO A 551 -28.79 -13.10 24.57
CA PRO A 551 -30.03 -12.44 24.95
C PRO A 551 -31.11 -13.37 25.50
N ARG A 552 -31.08 -14.66 25.14
CA ARG A 552 -32.08 -15.66 25.51
C ARG A 552 -31.90 -16.17 26.95
N VAL A 553 -30.72 -15.97 27.54
CA VAL A 553 -30.45 -16.36 28.93
C VAL A 553 -31.30 -15.49 29.88
N SER A 554 -31.92 -16.10 30.88
CA SER A 554 -32.72 -15.38 31.88
C SER A 554 -31.82 -14.65 32.89
N GLY A 555 -32.17 -13.41 33.26
CA GLY A 555 -31.37 -12.60 34.17
C GLY A 555 -30.16 -11.98 33.46
N ASN A 556 -28.96 -12.16 34.04
CA ASN A 556 -27.71 -11.70 33.44
C ASN A 556 -27.44 -12.43 32.12
N LYS A 557 -27.17 -11.67 31.06
CA LYS A 557 -27.04 -12.21 29.69
C LYS A 557 -25.66 -12.83 29.39
N MET A 558 -24.69 -12.67 30.30
CA MET A 558 -23.40 -13.32 30.19
C MET A 558 -23.54 -14.84 30.42
N VAL A 559 -22.93 -15.65 29.55
CA VAL A 559 -22.88 -17.10 29.70
C VAL A 559 -21.65 -17.49 30.52
N ASP A 560 -21.84 -17.84 31.79
CA ASP A 560 -20.76 -18.16 32.73
C ASP A 560 -19.85 -19.31 32.25
N ALA A 561 -20.40 -20.30 31.54
CA ALA A 561 -19.63 -21.42 31.01
C ALA A 561 -18.58 -21.01 29.97
N ASP A 562 -18.81 -19.88 29.28
CA ASP A 562 -17.93 -19.34 28.24
C ASP A 562 -17.08 -18.17 28.76
N LEU A 563 -17.14 -17.87 30.06
CA LEU A 563 -16.35 -16.81 30.67
C LEU A 563 -14.90 -17.24 30.82
N LYS A 564 -14.01 -16.50 30.16
CA LYS A 564 -12.58 -16.51 30.43
C LYS A 564 -12.16 -15.21 31.10
N GLN A 565 -11.86 -15.24 32.39
CA GLN A 565 -11.27 -14.12 33.12
C GLN A 565 -9.78 -14.35 33.41
N TYR A 566 -8.98 -13.31 33.22
CA TYR A 566 -7.55 -13.29 33.53
C TYR A 566 -7.28 -12.58 34.86
N ALA A 567 -6.32 -13.11 35.63
CA ALA A 567 -5.88 -12.49 36.87
C ALA A 567 -5.17 -11.14 36.64
N SER A 568 -4.46 -11.01 35.52
CA SER A 568 -3.83 -9.77 35.09
C SER A 568 -4.83 -8.83 34.44
N LYS A 569 -4.70 -7.53 34.71
CA LYS A 569 -5.39 -6.47 33.95
C LYS A 569 -4.73 -6.36 32.58
N ASN A 570 -5.28 -7.08 31.61
CA ASN A 570 -4.79 -7.06 30.24
C ASN A 570 -5.20 -5.78 29.50
N ASP A 571 -6.32 -5.18 29.93
CA ASP A 571 -6.92 -3.97 29.39
C ASP A 571 -7.36 -4.11 27.92
N PHE A 572 -8.22 -5.11 27.65
CA PHE A 572 -8.75 -5.36 26.30
C PHE A 572 -9.53 -4.16 25.77
N SER A 573 -9.26 -3.80 24.51
CA SER A 573 -9.76 -2.58 23.85
C SER A 573 -10.57 -2.88 22.59
N ALA A 574 -10.13 -3.85 21.79
CA ALA A 574 -10.73 -4.20 20.51
C ALA A 574 -10.86 -5.73 20.37
N LEU A 575 -11.87 -6.16 19.61
CA LEU A 575 -12.09 -7.56 19.28
C LEU A 575 -12.63 -7.69 17.85
N ALA A 576 -12.30 -8.81 17.22
CA ALA A 576 -12.79 -9.19 15.90
C ALA A 576 -12.89 -10.72 15.80
N THR A 577 -13.74 -11.21 14.91
CA THR A 577 -13.97 -12.64 14.72
C THR A 577 -13.83 -13.05 13.26
N THR A 578 -13.38 -14.29 13.03
CA THR A 578 -13.30 -14.90 11.69
C THR A 578 -14.64 -15.46 11.26
N GLU A 579 -14.77 -15.91 10.01
CA GLU A 579 -15.95 -16.65 9.55
C GLU A 579 -16.21 -17.92 10.38
N LYS A 580 -15.15 -18.62 10.79
CA LYS A 580 -15.22 -19.83 11.64
C LYS A 580 -15.53 -19.52 13.11
N GLY A 581 -15.60 -18.24 13.50
CA GLY A 581 -15.84 -17.81 14.88
C GLY A 581 -14.59 -17.87 15.77
N TYR A 582 -13.39 -17.89 15.20
CA TYR A 582 -12.16 -17.66 15.95
C TYR A 582 -12.10 -16.19 16.37
N ILE A 583 -11.44 -15.91 17.49
CA ILE A 583 -11.52 -14.61 18.16
C ILE A 583 -10.14 -14.02 18.29
N ALA A 584 -9.95 -12.81 17.78
CA ALA A 584 -8.78 -11.99 18.04
C ALA A 584 -9.18 -10.87 19.01
N VAL A 585 -8.32 -10.62 20.00
CA VAL A 585 -8.54 -9.57 21.00
C VAL A 585 -7.25 -8.81 21.20
N ALA A 586 -7.35 -7.49 21.14
CA ALA A 586 -6.23 -6.59 21.37
C ALA A 586 -6.43 -5.81 22.67
N SER A 587 -5.32 -5.30 23.22
CA SER A 587 -5.33 -4.47 24.41
C SER A 587 -4.86 -3.04 24.14
N ASN A 588 -5.19 -2.13 25.06
CA ASN A 588 -4.59 -0.79 25.10
C ASN A 588 -3.08 -0.82 25.37
N LYS A 589 -2.52 -1.96 25.75
CA LYS A 589 -1.08 -2.18 25.89
C LYS A 589 -0.41 -2.56 24.57
N GLY A 590 -1.18 -2.82 23.51
CA GLY A 590 -0.66 -3.17 22.19
C GLY A 590 -0.42 -4.67 21.97
N ASP A 591 -0.79 -5.54 22.92
CA ASP A 591 -0.69 -7.00 22.73
C ASP A 591 -1.94 -7.61 22.08
N ILE A 592 -1.76 -8.66 21.27
CA ILE A 592 -2.85 -9.36 20.57
C ILE A 592 -2.91 -10.80 21.03
N ARG A 593 -4.13 -11.31 21.24
CA ARG A 593 -4.40 -12.69 21.64
C ARG A 593 -5.39 -13.34 20.69
N MET A 594 -5.08 -14.57 20.30
CA MET A 594 -5.88 -15.37 19.37
C MET A 594 -6.45 -16.61 20.06
N PHE A 595 -7.74 -16.88 19.82
CA PHE A 595 -8.50 -17.96 20.44
C PHE A 595 -9.25 -18.78 19.38
N ASP A 596 -9.29 -20.10 19.54
CA ASP A 596 -10.15 -20.98 18.73
C ASP A 596 -11.61 -20.97 19.20
N ARG A 597 -11.87 -20.58 20.46
CA ARG A 597 -13.19 -20.47 21.09
C ARG A 597 -13.14 -19.68 22.40
N LEU A 598 -14.30 -19.35 22.95
CA LEU A 598 -14.44 -18.74 24.29
C LEU A 598 -14.19 -19.75 25.44
N GLY A 599 -14.00 -19.22 26.65
CA GLY A 599 -13.79 -20.03 27.86
C GLY A 599 -12.39 -20.65 28.03
N ILE A 600 -11.48 -20.49 27.07
CA ILE A 600 -10.13 -21.07 27.13
C ILE A 600 -9.01 -20.03 27.21
N ASN A 601 -7.77 -20.46 27.46
CA ASN A 601 -6.61 -19.60 27.27
C ASN A 601 -6.33 -19.37 25.77
N ALA A 602 -5.84 -18.18 25.43
CA ALA A 602 -5.34 -17.87 24.11
C ALA A 602 -4.33 -18.93 23.62
N LYS A 603 -4.43 -19.32 22.35
CA LYS A 603 -3.44 -20.18 21.71
C LYS A 603 -2.17 -19.40 21.42
N THR A 604 -2.34 -18.21 20.85
CA THR A 604 -1.24 -17.33 20.49
C THR A 604 -1.35 -16.02 21.25
N HIS A 605 -0.20 -15.55 21.72
CA HIS A 605 -0.02 -14.22 22.31
C HIS A 605 1.11 -13.52 21.57
N ILE A 606 0.75 -12.44 20.88
CA ILE A 606 1.68 -11.54 20.20
C ILE A 606 2.00 -10.39 21.17
N PRO A 607 3.28 -10.24 21.58
CA PRO A 607 3.69 -9.14 22.45
C PRO A 607 3.41 -7.76 21.84
N ALA A 608 3.34 -6.75 22.70
CA ALA A 608 3.18 -5.37 22.26
C ALA A 608 4.40 -4.89 21.46
N LEU A 609 4.15 -4.45 20.23
CA LEU A 609 5.17 -3.92 19.33
C LEU A 609 5.24 -2.39 19.31
N GLY A 610 4.31 -1.71 19.94
CA GLY A 610 4.33 -0.25 20.00
C GLY A 610 3.11 0.35 20.66
N GLU A 611 2.30 1.05 19.88
CA GLU A 611 1.20 1.87 20.38
C GLU A 611 -0.01 1.03 20.82
N ALA A 612 -0.91 1.65 21.58
CA ALA A 612 -2.20 1.10 21.90
C ALA A 612 -2.97 0.74 20.61
N ILE A 613 -3.56 -0.46 20.60
CA ILE A 613 -4.42 -0.89 19.50
C ILE A 613 -5.83 -0.36 19.76
N ILE A 614 -6.29 0.53 18.89
CA ILE A 614 -7.59 1.21 18.96
C ILE A 614 -8.67 0.53 18.10
N GLY A 615 -8.25 -0.33 17.16
CA GLY A 615 -9.14 -1.05 16.25
C GLY A 615 -8.56 -2.40 15.87
N LEU A 616 -9.43 -3.37 15.59
CA LEU A 616 -9.03 -4.71 15.17
C LEU A 616 -10.02 -5.21 14.12
N ASP A 617 -9.50 -5.85 13.07
CA ASP A 617 -10.27 -6.60 12.07
C ASP A 617 -9.48 -7.84 11.66
N VAL A 618 -10.17 -8.84 11.12
CA VAL A 618 -9.56 -10.13 10.72
C VAL A 618 -10.17 -10.57 9.39
N SER A 619 -9.39 -11.11 8.47
CA SER A 619 -9.92 -11.70 7.22
C SER A 619 -10.92 -12.83 7.52
N ALA A 620 -11.80 -13.13 6.57
CA ALA A 620 -12.83 -14.16 6.69
C ALA A 620 -12.22 -15.52 7.08
N ASP A 621 -11.17 -15.93 6.37
CA ASP A 621 -10.44 -17.19 6.59
C ASP A 621 -9.63 -17.22 7.89
N GLY A 622 -9.33 -16.06 8.46
CA GLY A 622 -8.50 -15.88 9.65
C GLY A 622 -7.00 -15.82 9.39
N ARG A 623 -6.55 -15.74 8.13
CA ARG A 623 -5.13 -15.62 7.77
C ARG A 623 -4.57 -14.26 8.14
N TRP A 624 -5.29 -13.17 7.90
CA TRP A 624 -4.80 -11.82 8.15
C TRP A 624 -5.46 -11.20 9.38
N VAL A 625 -4.65 -10.74 10.33
CA VAL A 625 -5.12 -9.92 11.46
C VAL A 625 -4.62 -8.49 11.27
N LEU A 626 -5.56 -7.54 11.22
CA LEU A 626 -5.29 -6.12 11.04
C LEU A 626 -5.52 -5.39 12.36
N ALA A 627 -4.46 -4.83 12.93
CA ALA A 627 -4.53 -4.00 14.13
C ALA A 627 -4.28 -2.53 13.78
N THR A 628 -5.15 -1.65 14.26
CA THR A 628 -5.05 -0.20 14.06
C THR A 628 -4.43 0.44 15.29
N CYS A 629 -3.33 1.16 15.11
CA CYS A 629 -2.74 2.09 16.08
C CYS A 629 -3.06 3.53 15.68
N ARG A 630 -2.65 4.53 16.48
CA ARG A 630 -2.91 5.95 16.16
C ARG A 630 -2.14 6.37 14.91
N THR A 631 -0.88 5.96 14.78
CA THR A 631 0.01 6.45 13.71
C THR A 631 0.37 5.43 12.62
N TYR A 632 -0.07 4.18 12.74
CA TYR A 632 0.16 3.10 11.76
C TYR A 632 -0.83 1.95 11.94
N LEU A 633 -0.85 1.04 10.97
CA LEU A 633 -1.52 -0.25 11.06
C LEU A 633 -0.47 -1.37 11.17
N LEU A 634 -0.85 -2.50 11.77
CA LEU A 634 -0.08 -3.73 11.78
C LEU A 634 -0.88 -4.82 11.07
N LEU A 635 -0.32 -5.36 9.99
CA LEU A 635 -0.88 -6.50 9.26
C LEU A 635 -0.10 -7.76 9.62
N ILE A 636 -0.79 -8.74 10.20
CA ILE A 636 -0.19 -9.94 10.78
C ILE A 636 -0.65 -11.16 9.99
N ASP A 637 0.30 -11.94 9.49
CA ASP A 637 0.05 -13.26 8.90
C ASP A 637 -0.11 -14.28 10.03
N ALA A 638 -1.34 -14.71 10.29
CA ALA A 638 -1.66 -15.67 11.33
C ALA A 638 -1.42 -17.12 10.88
N GLU A 639 -0.99 -17.39 9.64
CA GLU A 639 -0.66 -18.73 9.16
C GLU A 639 0.78 -19.13 9.53
N GLN A 640 0.94 -20.37 10.02
CA GLN A 640 2.25 -20.96 10.26
C GLN A 640 2.84 -21.49 8.95
N LYS A 641 3.99 -20.94 8.55
CA LYS A 641 4.66 -21.26 7.27
C LYS A 641 5.60 -22.46 7.35
N ASP A 642 5.96 -22.87 8.56
CA ASP A 642 6.95 -23.90 8.80
C ASP A 642 6.70 -24.71 10.08
N GLY A 643 7.47 -25.78 10.24
CA GLY A 643 7.46 -26.62 11.44
C GLY A 643 6.25 -27.53 11.56
N LYS A 644 6.00 -28.04 12.77
CA LYS A 644 5.00 -29.09 13.02
C LYS A 644 3.55 -28.68 12.73
N ASN A 645 3.27 -27.38 12.76
CA ASN A 645 1.95 -26.81 12.60
C ASN A 645 1.81 -26.05 11.27
N GLU A 646 2.67 -26.31 10.28
CA GLU A 646 2.59 -25.72 8.95
C GLU A 646 1.16 -25.79 8.38
N GLY A 647 0.68 -24.68 7.82
CA GLY A 647 -0.68 -24.50 7.32
C GLY A 647 -1.77 -24.38 8.39
N LYS A 648 -1.40 -24.26 9.68
CA LYS A 648 -2.36 -23.98 10.77
C LYS A 648 -2.31 -22.53 11.21
N LEU A 649 -3.49 -22.00 11.52
CA LEU A 649 -3.61 -20.64 12.02
C LEU A 649 -3.16 -20.53 13.48
N GLY A 650 -2.65 -19.36 13.85
CA GLY A 650 -2.32 -18.95 15.21
C GLY A 650 -3.51 -18.99 16.18
N PHE A 651 -4.73 -18.98 15.63
CA PHE A 651 -5.98 -19.20 16.37
C PHE A 651 -6.14 -20.64 16.84
N GLU A 652 -5.67 -21.61 16.08
CA GLU A 652 -5.84 -23.04 16.35
C GLU A 652 -4.66 -23.62 17.14
N LYS A 653 -3.45 -23.24 16.74
CA LYS A 653 -2.18 -23.74 17.29
C LYS A 653 -1.27 -22.58 17.67
N PRO A 654 -0.58 -22.67 18.82
CA PRO A 654 0.42 -21.68 19.19
C PRO A 654 1.55 -21.68 18.17
N PHE A 655 2.02 -20.48 17.78
CA PHE A 655 3.31 -20.33 17.13
C PHE A 655 4.43 -20.83 18.06
N SER A 656 5.50 -21.36 17.47
CA SER A 656 6.71 -21.67 18.23
C SER A 656 7.39 -20.36 18.66
N LYS A 657 8.35 -20.44 19.59
CA LYS A 657 9.05 -19.25 20.08
C LYS A 657 9.75 -18.49 18.95
N ASP A 658 10.35 -19.23 18.03
CA ASP A 658 11.24 -18.70 16.98
C ASP A 658 10.50 -18.53 15.65
N SER A 659 9.20 -18.83 15.60
CA SER A 659 8.35 -18.74 14.40
C SER A 659 7.14 -17.84 14.60
N LYS A 660 7.16 -16.94 15.59
CA LYS A 660 6.07 -15.98 15.78
C LYS A 660 5.95 -15.08 14.54
N PRO A 661 4.72 -14.73 14.13
CA PRO A 661 4.52 -13.99 12.89
C PRO A 661 5.05 -12.56 13.05
N GLN A 662 5.85 -12.09 12.10
CA GLN A 662 6.36 -10.72 12.10
C GLN A 662 5.30 -9.79 11.47
N PRO A 663 4.78 -8.78 12.20
CA PRO A 663 3.77 -7.89 11.67
C PRO A 663 4.34 -6.89 10.67
N ARG A 664 3.67 -6.71 9.54
CA ARG A 664 3.99 -5.66 8.57
C ARG A 664 3.37 -4.34 9.04
N ARG A 665 4.21 -3.32 9.23
CA ARG A 665 3.76 -1.97 9.62
C ARG A 665 3.35 -1.18 8.38
N LEU A 666 2.08 -0.81 8.31
CA LEU A 666 1.54 0.06 7.27
C LEU A 666 1.45 1.47 7.84
N GLY A 667 2.44 2.30 7.54
CA GLY A 667 2.48 3.72 7.88
C GLY A 667 2.41 4.59 6.64
N LEU A 668 2.05 5.86 6.81
CA LEU A 668 2.25 6.86 5.76
C LEU A 668 3.72 7.30 5.75
N GLN A 669 4.25 7.59 4.57
CA GLN A 669 5.58 8.16 4.43
C GLN A 669 5.72 9.43 5.28
N PRO A 670 6.86 9.66 5.95
CA PRO A 670 7.10 10.86 6.73
C PRO A 670 6.83 12.15 5.96
N ALA A 671 7.18 12.19 4.67
CA ALA A 671 6.89 13.33 3.79
C ALA A 671 5.38 13.59 3.65
N HIS A 672 4.57 12.53 3.45
CA HIS A 672 3.12 12.63 3.39
C HIS A 672 2.54 13.05 4.74
N VAL A 673 3.02 12.50 5.86
CA VAL A 673 2.60 12.93 7.21
C VAL A 673 2.89 14.41 7.43
N ALA A 674 4.09 14.88 7.11
CA ALA A 674 4.44 16.29 7.25
C ALA A 674 3.53 17.19 6.41
N GLN A 675 3.23 16.81 5.16
CA GLN A 675 2.29 17.55 4.31
C GLN A 675 0.87 17.53 4.91
N PHE A 676 0.36 16.39 5.36
CA PHE A 676 -0.96 16.26 5.97
C PHE A 676 -1.11 17.20 7.17
N GLN A 677 -0.12 17.20 8.07
CA GLN A 677 -0.13 18.06 9.25
C GLN A 677 0.10 19.53 8.88
N HIS A 678 0.90 19.81 7.85
CA HIS A 678 1.06 21.18 7.35
C HIS A 678 -0.27 21.77 6.86
N GLU A 679 -1.04 20.98 6.11
CA GLU A 679 -2.33 21.36 5.54
C GLU A 679 -3.44 21.44 6.61
N THR A 680 -3.50 20.46 7.51
CA THR A 680 -4.62 20.32 8.46
C THR A 680 -4.36 20.93 9.83
N LYS A 681 -3.09 21.15 10.19
CA LYS A 681 -2.64 21.52 11.54
C LYS A 681 -3.08 20.53 12.63
N GLN A 682 -3.37 19.29 12.25
CA GLN A 682 -3.77 18.21 13.15
C GLN A 682 -2.74 17.08 13.09
N PRO A 683 -2.45 16.40 14.21
CA PRO A 683 -1.59 15.22 14.21
C PRO A 683 -2.24 14.05 13.47
N LEU A 684 -1.40 13.12 13.01
CA LEU A 684 -1.87 11.86 12.42
C LEU A 684 -2.63 11.05 13.49
N SER A 685 -3.86 10.63 13.16
CA SER A 685 -4.68 9.80 14.04
C SER A 685 -5.64 8.97 13.20
N PHE A 686 -5.30 7.70 13.00
CA PHE A 686 -6.15 6.77 12.27
C PHE A 686 -7.46 6.45 12.99
N THR A 687 -8.52 6.28 12.21
CA THR A 687 -9.76 5.61 12.63
C THR A 687 -9.60 4.10 12.49
N GLN A 688 -10.55 3.31 13.01
CA GLN A 688 -10.48 1.85 12.90
C GLN A 688 -10.36 1.42 11.43
N ALA A 689 -9.26 0.75 11.08
CA ALA A 689 -9.08 0.20 9.76
C ALA A 689 -9.90 -1.08 9.56
N ARG A 690 -10.36 -1.32 8.33
CA ARG A 690 -11.20 -2.47 7.97
C ARG A 690 -10.76 -3.07 6.65
N PHE A 691 -10.94 -4.37 6.50
CA PHE A 691 -10.86 -5.01 5.20
C PHE A 691 -12.14 -4.79 4.39
N ASN A 692 -12.04 -4.82 3.06
CA ASN A 692 -13.23 -5.06 2.22
C ASN A 692 -13.83 -6.42 2.62
N THR A 693 -15.15 -6.53 2.63
CA THR A 693 -15.83 -7.71 3.16
C THR A 693 -16.86 -8.22 2.16
N GLY A 694 -16.81 -9.50 1.84
CA GLY A 694 -17.81 -10.19 1.03
C GLY A 694 -17.85 -11.69 1.29
N VAL A 695 -18.96 -12.33 0.93
CA VAL A 695 -19.12 -13.79 1.05
C VAL A 695 -18.35 -14.46 -0.08
N ASP A 696 -17.57 -15.50 0.24
CA ASP A 696 -16.76 -16.25 -0.72
C ASP A 696 -15.77 -15.38 -1.53
N SER A 697 -15.39 -14.21 -1.00
CA SER A 697 -14.42 -13.29 -1.62
C SER A 697 -13.23 -13.07 -0.71
N GLU A 698 -12.02 -13.07 -1.27
CA GLU A 698 -10.80 -12.69 -0.55
C GLU A 698 -10.70 -11.18 -0.36
N GLU A 699 -10.10 -10.77 0.76
CA GLU A 699 -9.85 -9.37 1.05
C GLU A 699 -8.67 -8.81 0.23
N THR A 700 -8.95 -7.82 -0.60
CA THR A 700 -8.01 -7.19 -1.54
C THR A 700 -7.53 -5.81 -1.06
N SER A 701 -8.27 -5.17 -0.16
CA SER A 701 -8.09 -3.77 0.20
C SER A 701 -8.32 -3.51 1.69
N ILE A 702 -7.56 -2.59 2.25
CA ILE A 702 -7.74 -2.07 3.61
C ILE A 702 -8.13 -0.60 3.52
N ILE A 703 -9.11 -0.16 4.30
CA ILE A 703 -9.50 1.26 4.41
C ILE A 703 -9.31 1.78 5.83
N THR A 704 -8.94 3.05 5.95
CA THR A 704 -9.02 3.86 7.17
C THR A 704 -9.16 5.34 6.81
N SER A 705 -9.27 6.20 7.81
CA SER A 705 -9.20 7.65 7.65
C SER A 705 -8.34 8.32 8.73
N THR A 706 -7.85 9.53 8.42
CA THR A 706 -7.17 10.42 9.37
C THR A 706 -7.51 11.88 9.05
N GLY A 707 -8.16 12.57 9.99
CA GLY A 707 -8.65 13.92 9.74
C GLY A 707 -9.56 13.97 8.49
N PRO A 708 -9.30 14.85 7.51
CA PRO A 708 -10.09 14.95 6.29
C PRO A 708 -9.70 13.95 5.18
N PHE A 709 -8.79 13.01 5.46
CA PHE A 709 -8.28 12.07 4.46
C PHE A 709 -8.83 10.66 4.67
N ILE A 710 -9.29 10.04 3.60
CA ILE A 710 -9.49 8.59 3.52
C ILE A 710 -8.27 7.99 2.84
N ILE A 711 -7.80 6.87 3.38
CA ILE A 711 -6.64 6.14 2.87
C ILE A 711 -7.06 4.71 2.60
N THR A 712 -6.65 4.19 1.45
CA THR A 712 -6.89 2.80 1.06
C THR A 712 -5.57 2.15 0.69
N TRP A 713 -5.26 0.99 1.29
CA TRP A 713 -4.11 0.16 0.92
C TRP A 713 -4.55 -1.01 0.05
N SER A 714 -3.74 -1.34 -0.95
CA SER A 714 -3.89 -2.57 -1.73
C SER A 714 -3.14 -3.72 -1.05
N MET A 715 -3.83 -4.81 -0.73
CA MET A 715 -3.21 -6.01 -0.15
C MET A 715 -2.13 -6.57 -1.08
N LYS A 716 -2.40 -6.63 -2.39
CA LYS A 716 -1.42 -7.09 -3.38
C LYS A 716 -0.12 -6.27 -3.30
N LYS A 717 -0.21 -4.94 -3.26
CA LYS A 717 0.95 -4.05 -3.18
C LYS A 717 1.68 -4.14 -1.84
N VAL A 718 0.92 -4.26 -0.74
CA VAL A 718 1.47 -4.45 0.62
C VAL A 718 2.23 -5.78 0.74
N LEU A 719 1.67 -6.86 0.21
CA LEU A 719 2.29 -8.19 0.26
C LEU A 719 3.52 -8.28 -0.65
N ALA A 720 3.48 -7.57 -1.79
CA ALA A 720 4.62 -7.45 -2.70
C ALA A 720 5.72 -6.48 -2.19
N GLY A 721 5.53 -5.78 -1.07
CA GLY A 721 6.52 -4.84 -0.55
C GLY A 721 6.72 -3.59 -1.41
N ARG A 722 5.72 -3.18 -2.22
CA ARG A 722 5.86 -2.00 -3.08
C ARG A 722 5.95 -0.71 -2.27
N LYS A 723 6.68 0.28 -2.81
CA LYS A 723 6.68 1.67 -2.32
C LYS A 723 5.26 2.24 -2.40
N ASP A 724 4.88 3.00 -1.38
CA ASP A 724 3.60 3.71 -1.26
C ASP A 724 2.38 2.90 -1.70
N PRO A 725 2.06 1.79 -1.01
CA PRO A 725 1.00 0.87 -1.42
C PRO A 725 -0.41 1.41 -1.15
N TYR A 726 -0.57 2.73 -1.03
CA TYR A 726 -1.81 3.39 -0.64
C TYR A 726 -2.19 4.58 -1.53
N THR A 727 -3.49 4.80 -1.63
CA THR A 727 -4.12 5.94 -2.30
C THR A 727 -4.95 6.74 -1.31
N ILE A 728 -5.19 8.01 -1.63
CA ILE A 728 -5.86 8.95 -0.72
C ILE A 728 -7.00 9.70 -1.41
N LYS A 729 -7.97 10.13 -0.61
CA LYS A 729 -8.99 11.11 -1.01
C LYS A 729 -9.16 12.14 0.10
N ARG A 730 -9.04 13.43 -0.22
CA ARG A 730 -9.24 14.55 0.70
C ARG A 730 -10.67 15.08 0.63
N TYR A 731 -11.22 15.41 1.79
CA TYR A 731 -12.49 16.11 1.98
C TYR A 731 -12.26 17.50 2.59
N GLU A 732 -13.29 18.35 2.58
CA GLU A 732 -13.24 19.65 3.26
C GLU A 732 -13.37 19.52 4.78
N GLU A 733 -14.11 18.51 5.23
CA GLU A 733 -14.33 18.22 6.65
C GLU A 733 -13.69 16.90 7.08
N ASN A 734 -13.54 16.71 8.40
CA ASN A 734 -12.98 15.49 8.97
C ASN A 734 -13.91 14.29 8.74
N VAL A 735 -13.33 13.20 8.27
CA VAL A 735 -14.02 11.90 8.17
C VAL A 735 -14.21 11.36 9.59
N MET A 736 -15.46 11.07 9.95
CA MET A 736 -15.83 10.59 11.28
C MET A 736 -15.88 9.07 11.33
N ALA A 737 -16.32 8.44 10.24
CA ALA A 737 -16.32 7.00 10.08
C ALA A 737 -16.33 6.63 8.60
N ASP A 738 -15.74 5.49 8.27
CA ASP A 738 -15.70 4.93 6.93
C ASP A 738 -15.85 3.41 6.99
N ASN A 739 -16.38 2.83 5.91
CA ASN A 739 -16.47 1.39 5.73
C ASN A 739 -16.70 1.05 4.26
N PHE A 740 -16.35 -0.17 3.85
CA PHE A 740 -16.72 -0.68 2.54
C PHE A 740 -18.22 -0.95 2.46
N ARG A 741 -18.78 -0.83 1.25
CA ARG A 741 -20.06 -1.46 0.95
C ARG A 741 -19.86 -2.99 1.01
N PHE A 742 -20.80 -3.70 1.62
CA PHE A 742 -20.74 -5.16 1.69
C PHE A 742 -20.76 -5.78 0.28
N ASN A 743 -19.99 -6.86 0.07
CA ASN A 743 -19.76 -7.50 -1.24
C ASN A 743 -19.20 -6.56 -2.31
N SER A 744 -18.45 -5.52 -1.92
CA SER A 744 -17.79 -4.61 -2.86
C SER A 744 -16.46 -4.12 -2.31
N ASP A 745 -15.43 -4.12 -3.15
CA ASP A 745 -14.16 -3.43 -2.92
C ASP A 745 -14.07 -2.10 -3.69
N LYS A 746 -15.03 -1.85 -4.58
CA LYS A 746 -15.10 -0.66 -5.44
C LYS A 746 -15.72 0.55 -4.76
N ASN A 747 -16.58 0.37 -3.76
CA ASN A 747 -17.35 1.46 -3.16
C ASN A 747 -17.17 1.56 -1.65
N VAL A 748 -16.95 2.79 -1.20
CA VAL A 748 -16.71 3.17 0.18
C VAL A 748 -17.82 4.09 0.67
N ILE A 749 -18.32 3.84 1.87
CA ILE A 749 -19.29 4.68 2.56
C ILE A 749 -18.53 5.55 3.55
N VAL A 750 -18.77 6.85 3.49
CA VAL A 750 -18.05 7.88 4.24
C VAL A 750 -19.05 8.71 5.02
N ALA A 751 -18.87 8.79 6.33
CA ALA A 751 -19.59 9.72 7.19
C ALA A 751 -18.69 10.92 7.52
N LEU A 752 -19.03 12.08 6.96
CA LEU A 752 -18.49 13.39 7.34
C LEU A 752 -19.23 13.90 8.59
N PRO A 753 -18.90 15.06 9.20
CA PRO A 753 -19.57 15.53 10.41
C PRO A 753 -21.08 15.63 10.25
N ASN A 754 -21.55 16.09 9.07
CA ASN A 754 -22.97 16.39 8.81
C ASN A 754 -23.54 15.71 7.56
N GLU A 755 -22.74 14.91 6.86
CA GLU A 755 -23.12 14.32 5.57
C GLU A 755 -22.67 12.87 5.50
N VAL A 756 -23.31 12.11 4.61
CA VAL A 756 -22.93 10.72 4.32
C VAL A 756 -22.87 10.54 2.81
N ASN A 757 -21.74 10.03 2.34
CA ASN A 757 -21.42 9.90 0.92
C ASN A 757 -21.03 8.47 0.59
N MET A 758 -21.37 8.01 -0.61
CA MET A 758 -20.76 6.81 -1.21
C MET A 758 -19.77 7.26 -2.27
N VAL A 759 -18.59 6.65 -2.26
CA VAL A 759 -17.48 7.04 -3.11
C VAL A 759 -16.83 5.82 -3.74
N ALA A 760 -16.64 5.90 -5.05
CA ALA A 760 -15.89 4.90 -5.79
C ALA A 760 -14.39 5.00 -5.47
N LYS A 761 -13.76 3.86 -5.17
CA LYS A 761 -12.33 3.69 -4.89
C LYS A 761 -11.46 4.21 -6.04
N ARG A 762 -11.91 4.09 -7.29
CA ARG A 762 -11.23 4.66 -8.48
C ARG A 762 -11.02 6.18 -8.42
N SER A 763 -11.78 6.90 -7.59
CA SER A 763 -11.62 8.35 -7.41
C SER A 763 -10.47 8.73 -6.47
N PHE A 764 -9.82 7.75 -5.85
CA PHE A 764 -8.70 7.95 -4.93
C PHE A 764 -7.43 8.13 -5.76
N GLN A 765 -6.56 9.03 -5.33
CA GLN A 765 -5.37 9.40 -6.07
C GLN A 765 -4.12 8.99 -5.30
N LYS A 766 -3.00 8.80 -6.01
CA LYS A 766 -1.70 8.68 -5.37
C LYS A 766 -1.44 9.94 -4.53
N PRO A 767 -0.83 9.81 -3.34
CA PRO A 767 -0.48 10.96 -2.51
C PRO A 767 0.55 11.82 -3.24
N THR A 768 0.16 13.05 -3.57
CA THR A 768 1.00 14.07 -4.20
C THR A 768 0.69 15.39 -3.51
N ARG A 769 1.54 16.40 -3.70
CA ARG A 769 1.29 17.74 -3.13
C ARG A 769 -0.11 18.26 -3.50
N GLU A 770 -0.55 18.00 -4.72
CA GLU A 770 -1.85 18.43 -5.26
C GLU A 770 -3.02 17.66 -4.66
N SER A 771 -2.94 16.32 -4.60
CA SER A 771 -4.01 15.50 -4.00
C SER A 771 -4.13 15.69 -2.49
N ILE A 772 -3.02 16.04 -1.83
CA ILE A 772 -2.99 16.35 -0.40
C ILE A 772 -3.47 17.78 -0.12
N ALA A 773 -3.16 18.78 -0.94
CA ALA A 773 -3.58 20.17 -0.74
C ALA A 773 -5.09 20.41 -1.03
N GLY A 774 -5.74 19.48 -1.75
CA GLY A 774 -7.16 19.57 -2.10
C GLY A 774 -7.43 20.56 -3.25
N PRO A 775 -8.67 20.61 -3.76
CA PRO A 775 -9.02 21.53 -4.83
C PRO A 775 -8.89 22.98 -4.34
N VAL A 776 -7.94 23.71 -4.92
CA VAL A 776 -7.83 25.16 -4.74
C VAL A 776 -9.08 25.78 -5.36
N THR A 777 -10.07 26.15 -4.56
CA THR A 777 -11.10 27.07 -5.02
C THR A 777 -10.40 28.39 -5.32
N PRO A 778 -10.35 28.85 -6.58
CA PRO A 778 -9.77 30.15 -6.85
C PRO A 778 -10.62 31.17 -6.10
N ALA A 779 -10.00 31.82 -5.10
CA ALA A 779 -10.61 32.90 -4.37
C ALA A 779 -11.22 33.87 -5.40
N ARG A 780 -12.55 33.96 -5.45
CA ARG A 780 -13.25 34.97 -6.23
C ARG A 780 -12.69 36.31 -5.80
N LYS A 781 -11.81 36.89 -6.62
CA LYS A 781 -11.35 38.27 -6.46
C LYS A 781 -12.59 39.15 -6.50
N SER A 782 -13.08 39.55 -5.34
CA SER A 782 -14.00 40.68 -5.23
C SER A 782 -13.24 41.92 -5.69
N GLY A 783 -13.57 42.45 -6.86
CA GLY A 783 -13.07 43.76 -7.28
C GLY A 783 -12.87 43.88 -8.78
N GLY A 784 -13.88 44.38 -9.49
CA GLY A 784 -13.75 44.78 -10.88
C GLY A 784 -15.07 45.19 -11.52
N ARG A 785 -15.48 46.45 -11.34
CA ARG A 785 -16.56 47.11 -12.09
C ARG A 785 -16.28 47.08 -13.60
N TRP A 786 -17.21 46.53 -14.39
CA TRP A 786 -17.64 47.00 -15.72
C TRP A 786 -19.05 46.46 -15.98
N SER A 787 -20.10 47.25 -15.76
CA SER A 787 -20.76 48.17 -16.70
C SER A 787 -21.65 47.49 -17.76
N ASN A 788 -22.95 47.66 -17.54
CA ASN A 788 -24.03 47.81 -18.54
C ASN A 788 -24.42 46.61 -19.41
N LEU A 789 -25.41 45.86 -18.93
CA LEU A 789 -26.53 45.41 -19.77
C LEU A 789 -27.77 46.20 -19.36
N ARG A 790 -28.32 46.95 -20.32
CA ARG A 790 -29.49 47.82 -20.14
C ARG A 790 -30.76 46.98 -20.15
N LYS A 791 -31.78 47.54 -19.51
CA LYS A 791 -33.15 47.00 -19.31
C LYS A 791 -33.97 46.93 -20.62
N GLU A 792 -33.33 46.62 -21.75
CA GLU A 792 -33.93 46.62 -23.09
C GLU A 792 -33.70 45.32 -23.89
N ASP A 793 -32.90 44.37 -23.41
CA ASP A 793 -32.75 43.05 -24.06
C ASP A 793 -33.74 42.00 -23.51
N ILE A 794 -34.98 42.42 -23.25
CA ILE A 794 -36.11 41.50 -23.15
C ILE A 794 -36.63 41.30 -24.57
N VAL A 795 -36.24 40.21 -25.22
CA VAL A 795 -36.98 39.70 -26.38
C VAL A 795 -37.83 38.53 -25.92
N ASN A 796 -39.11 38.84 -25.68
CA ASN A 796 -40.19 37.87 -25.68
C ASN A 796 -40.30 37.23 -27.07
N SER A 797 -40.23 35.90 -27.14
CA SER A 797 -41.05 35.14 -28.08
C SER A 797 -40.98 33.64 -27.83
N PRO A 798 -42.04 32.90 -28.24
CA PRO A 798 -42.67 31.92 -27.37
C PRO A 798 -42.69 30.54 -28.02
N TYR A 799 -42.21 29.54 -27.29
CA TYR A 799 -42.72 28.17 -27.31
C TYR A 799 -42.39 27.52 -25.98
#